data_AF-A0A195B692-F1
#
_entry.id   AF-A0A195B692-F1
#
_cell.length_a   1.000
_cell.length_b   1.000
_cell.length_c   1.000
_cell.angle_alpha   90.00
_cell.angle_beta   90.00
_cell.angle_gamma   90.00
#
_symmetry.space_group_name_H-M   'P 1'
#
loop_
_entity.id
_entity.type
_entity.pdbx_description
1 polymer ?
#
loop_
_entity_poly.entity_id
_entity_poly.type
_entity_poly.pdbx_seq_one_letter_code
_entity_poly.pdbx_strand_id
1 'polypeptide(L)'
;MDDRYPEFAEDAEELSITSLDPNERKLARRIRIQRHLEVLAKKLDIEDEEIIEKTLTEKQILASSNLMENLSLEGDEVVTSVKVANDARELQRRREAQEIRRELLKKLEEDDEECMKRYRKINEKWSDILATKDPLDIHAEMEAQNAKCLEILERKDAIIEQLREELENADLKFVNDQKSQNEDIDLLINRIDNQMNIMTKAYRRELSLINDAIDSEYKMLLENLSEKWEALYKKLQEDSLAGLDRRKEIMQEYEEEMKKVMIEHEEEFRAQKISFELEIQKLEQEVENMKALCFMNIEKLDYNYAVLKRREDENAIVKNQQKRRINKLQDIVNGLKKNYAELEEKTRLEIQKLTDQVIKTHKNILDLIEKSNHFTRINDKKFIQIWDMNEEKANELLDKILNADKVIYEQLLRMEWKPPEKTLLKKEDLPSYHNVMCAIEEENRLINEKKIICKAYKPASTIEEINLERQLLNRIIKQISDRCDYLIEDKLLELLLPYTTNDQLIIRLDNVFQALNIKSEKELGFLLNFFLPYAYCPMCSKDISKDISRFTEEPPFLKTDVEQADVCGNAEEFTKDKAKLIATVKEAIYDEQLSTPSDEVSIIGTSSRSSSTGTLLPIAECTSTSDGSISDIVKDDDQMQRRLLCDKGHLLEIETMFVSRALRDFVERYHFVKWQEMPETFQEKLTEKKTIVSRNMTVQDITDFWDRYNEIFPGKKEQLWDGLLIGLNKYHEILKERHNLNIEVKSLRTQNAELRRLLKTYTIQCECDGLLQNDARSIREAT
;
A
#
# COMPACT_ATOMS: atom_id res chain seq x y z
N MET A 1 -57.79 -18.56 13.95
CA MET A 1 -59.25 -18.29 13.88
C MET A 1 -59.58 -18.02 12.43
N ASP A 2 -60.82 -18.27 12.00
CA ASP A 2 -61.32 -17.71 10.75
C ASP A 2 -61.14 -16.18 10.76
N ASP A 3 -60.91 -15.59 9.59
CA ASP A 3 -62.00 -14.82 8.99
C ASP A 3 -61.96 -14.91 7.46
N ARG A 4 -63.06 -14.56 6.80
CA ARG A 4 -63.25 -14.75 5.35
C ARG A 4 -63.37 -13.44 4.59
N TYR A 5 -62.90 -13.52 3.34
CA TYR A 5 -63.37 -12.85 2.12
C TYR A 5 -64.70 -12.05 2.15
N PRO A 6 -64.92 -11.11 1.20
CA PRO A 6 -64.00 -10.63 0.15
C PRO A 6 -63.87 -9.09 0.12
N GLU A 7 -62.91 -8.59 -0.66
CA GLU A 7 -63.03 -7.27 -1.28
C GLU A 7 -62.98 -7.44 -2.80
N PHE A 8 -63.88 -6.77 -3.51
CA PHE A 8 -64.07 -6.96 -4.95
C PHE A 8 -63.00 -6.20 -5.73
N ALA A 9 -62.06 -6.93 -6.32
CA ALA A 9 -61.42 -6.47 -7.54
C ALA A 9 -62.48 -6.52 -8.65
N GLU A 10 -63.19 -5.41 -8.87
CA GLU A 10 -63.92 -5.23 -10.11
C GLU A 10 -62.91 -5.21 -11.26
N ASP A 11 -63.07 -6.12 -12.22
CA ASP A 11 -62.33 -6.12 -13.48
C ASP A 11 -62.74 -4.88 -14.30
N ALA A 12 -62.18 -3.73 -13.94
CA ALA A 12 -62.37 -2.47 -14.65
C ALA A 12 -61.82 -2.61 -16.07
N GLU A 13 -62.72 -2.82 -17.03
CA GLU A 13 -62.41 -3.13 -18.43
C GLU A 13 -61.27 -2.24 -18.95
N GLU A 14 -60.18 -2.86 -19.44
CA GLU A 14 -59.04 -2.11 -19.97
C GLU A 14 -59.45 -1.31 -21.22
N LEU A 15 -59.80 -0.04 -21.01
CA LEU A 15 -60.30 0.90 -22.02
C LEU A 15 -59.44 0.84 -23.29
N SER A 16 -59.99 0.17 -24.31
CA SER A 16 -59.16 -0.29 -25.42
C SER A 16 -58.73 0.85 -26.33
N ILE A 17 -57.44 0.90 -26.63
CA ILE A 17 -56.83 1.87 -27.54
C ILE A 17 -57.35 1.71 -28.98
N THR A 18 -57.99 0.57 -29.29
CA THR A 18 -58.65 0.28 -30.58
C THR A 18 -60.17 0.47 -30.56
N SER A 19 -60.75 1.07 -29.52
CA SER A 19 -62.18 1.46 -29.54
C SER A 19 -62.49 2.39 -30.71
N LEU A 20 -63.72 2.33 -31.22
CA LEU A 20 -64.20 3.21 -32.27
C LEU A 20 -64.39 4.65 -31.76
N ASP A 21 -64.73 4.85 -30.50
CA ASP A 21 -64.92 6.19 -29.93
C ASP A 21 -63.61 6.99 -29.84
N PRO A 22 -63.55 8.23 -30.35
CA PRO A 22 -62.43 9.13 -30.13
C PRO A 22 -62.21 9.55 -28.67
N ASN A 23 -63.21 9.49 -27.77
CA ASN A 23 -63.07 9.98 -26.39
C ASN A 23 -62.53 8.92 -25.43
N GLU A 24 -63.02 7.68 -25.46
CA GLU A 24 -62.42 6.52 -24.78
C GLU A 24 -60.93 6.40 -25.11
N ARG A 25 -60.55 6.53 -26.39
CA ARG A 25 -59.13 6.51 -26.80
C ARG A 25 -58.31 7.67 -26.27
N LYS A 26 -58.89 8.85 -26.02
CA LYS A 26 -58.21 9.97 -25.34
C LYS A 26 -58.06 9.67 -23.84
N LEU A 27 -59.10 9.11 -23.21
CA LEU A 27 -59.10 8.75 -21.79
C LEU A 27 -58.07 7.64 -21.50
N ALA A 28 -58.09 6.55 -22.27
CA ALA A 28 -57.11 5.47 -22.21
C ALA A 28 -55.67 5.98 -22.39
N ARG A 29 -55.44 6.90 -23.34
CA ARG A 29 -54.12 7.52 -23.52
C ARG A 29 -53.72 8.40 -22.33
N ARG A 30 -54.63 9.20 -21.76
CA ARG A 30 -54.34 9.98 -20.53
C ARG A 30 -53.99 9.07 -19.36
N ILE A 31 -54.78 8.03 -19.09
CA ILE A 31 -54.52 7.07 -18.01
C ILE A 31 -53.19 6.36 -18.23
N ARG A 32 -52.86 5.96 -19.48
CA ARG A 32 -51.58 5.32 -19.79
C ARG A 32 -50.38 6.28 -19.64
N ILE A 33 -50.53 7.55 -20.03
CA ILE A 33 -49.50 8.59 -19.80
C ILE A 33 -49.33 8.85 -18.30
N GLN A 34 -50.42 8.97 -17.55
CA GLN A 34 -50.39 9.16 -16.09
C GLN A 34 -49.68 7.99 -15.41
N ARG A 35 -50.08 6.74 -15.67
CA ARG A 35 -49.38 5.54 -15.16
C ARG A 35 -47.89 5.52 -15.57
N HIS A 36 -47.54 6.02 -16.75
CA HIS A 36 -46.14 6.09 -17.19
C HIS A 36 -45.35 7.22 -16.50
N LEU A 37 -46.01 8.31 -16.09
CA LEU A 37 -45.42 9.36 -15.25
C LEU A 37 -45.27 8.88 -13.80
N GLU A 38 -46.26 8.16 -13.26
CA GLU A 38 -46.20 7.51 -11.93
C GLU A 38 -45.09 6.44 -11.87
N VAL A 39 -44.89 5.68 -12.95
CA VAL A 39 -43.76 4.73 -13.09
C VAL A 39 -42.42 5.42 -13.33
N LEU A 40 -42.38 6.65 -13.85
CA LEU A 40 -41.15 7.45 -13.94
C LEU A 40 -40.80 8.07 -12.58
N ALA A 41 -41.77 8.60 -11.84
CA ALA A 41 -41.58 9.06 -10.47
C ALA A 41 -41.04 7.92 -9.57
N LYS A 42 -41.73 6.77 -9.57
CA LYS A 42 -41.28 5.56 -8.86
C LYS A 42 -39.99 4.93 -9.40
N LYS A 43 -39.36 5.47 -10.44
CA LYS A 43 -38.02 5.08 -10.90
C LYS A 43 -36.95 6.08 -10.51
N LEU A 44 -37.33 7.33 -10.23
CA LEU A 44 -36.46 8.31 -9.59
C LEU A 44 -36.33 7.99 -8.09
N ASP A 45 -37.41 7.52 -7.44
CA ASP A 45 -37.40 7.02 -6.06
C ASP A 45 -36.65 5.66 -5.86
N ILE A 46 -35.97 5.14 -6.89
CA ILE A 46 -35.26 3.84 -6.87
C ILE A 46 -33.81 3.96 -7.39
N GLU A 47 -33.30 5.17 -7.62
CA GLU A 47 -31.85 5.40 -7.49
C GLU A 47 -31.55 5.46 -5.98
N ASP A 48 -30.55 4.69 -5.51
CA ASP A 48 -30.25 4.55 -4.07
C ASP A 48 -29.69 5.85 -3.48
N GLU A 49 -30.56 6.82 -3.18
CA GLU A 49 -30.29 7.79 -2.12
C GLU A 49 -30.17 7.00 -0.81
N GLU A 50 -28.93 6.83 -0.32
CA GLU A 50 -28.71 6.51 1.09
C GLU A 50 -29.50 7.54 1.91
N ILE A 51 -30.56 7.09 2.59
CA ILE A 51 -31.33 7.93 3.50
C ILE A 51 -30.45 8.20 4.71
N ILE A 52 -29.57 9.19 4.58
CA ILE A 52 -28.86 9.84 5.67
C ILE A 52 -29.97 10.30 6.62
N GLU A 53 -30.12 9.61 7.75
CA GLU A 53 -31.14 9.94 8.74
C GLU A 53 -30.84 11.33 9.29
N LYS A 54 -31.50 12.34 8.70
CA LYS A 54 -31.25 13.75 8.98
C LYS A 54 -31.21 13.98 10.49
N THR A 55 -30.18 14.68 10.94
CA THR A 55 -29.97 14.93 12.38
C THR A 55 -31.18 15.67 12.97
N LEU A 56 -31.40 15.59 14.27
CA LEU A 56 -32.45 16.36 14.95
C LEU A 56 -32.26 17.87 14.67
N THR A 57 -31.00 18.32 14.66
CA THR A 57 -30.63 19.69 14.27
C THR A 57 -31.00 19.99 12.81
N GLU A 58 -30.67 19.13 11.83
CA GLU A 58 -31.09 19.32 10.43
C GLU A 58 -32.61 19.35 10.26
N LYS A 59 -33.33 18.46 10.94
CA LYS A 59 -34.80 18.42 10.96
C LYS A 59 -35.38 19.73 11.51
N GLN A 60 -34.81 20.26 12.58
CA GLN A 60 -35.20 21.54 13.16
C GLN A 60 -34.87 22.72 12.24
N ILE A 61 -33.66 22.76 11.64
CA ILE A 61 -33.26 23.81 10.70
C ILE A 61 -34.18 23.86 9.47
N LEU A 62 -34.55 22.70 8.91
CA LEU A 62 -35.54 22.61 7.81
C LEU A 62 -36.91 23.12 8.22
N ALA A 63 -37.42 22.73 9.40
CA ALA A 63 -38.70 23.21 9.91
C ALA A 63 -38.71 24.73 10.12
N SER A 64 -37.66 25.27 10.75
CA SER A 64 -37.48 26.71 10.96
C SER A 64 -37.32 27.47 9.63
N SER A 65 -36.57 26.95 8.66
CA SER A 65 -36.41 27.58 7.34
C SER A 65 -37.76 27.73 6.62
N ASN A 66 -38.55 26.66 6.57
CA ASN A 66 -39.87 26.67 5.94
C ASN A 66 -40.83 27.64 6.65
N LEU A 67 -40.76 27.74 7.99
CA LEU A 67 -41.56 28.70 8.74
C LEU A 67 -41.18 30.16 8.42
N MET A 68 -39.89 30.46 8.32
CA MET A 68 -39.40 31.80 8.00
C MET A 68 -39.68 32.21 6.55
N GLU A 69 -39.65 31.28 5.60
CA GLU A 69 -40.07 31.54 4.21
C GLU A 69 -41.56 31.88 4.13
N ASN A 70 -42.43 31.07 4.75
CA ASN A 70 -43.87 31.33 4.81
C ASN A 70 -44.21 32.69 5.45
N LEU A 71 -43.56 33.03 6.58
CA LEU A 71 -43.74 34.32 7.25
C LEU A 71 -43.20 35.50 6.42
N SER A 72 -42.19 35.29 5.57
CA SER A 72 -41.73 36.32 4.63
C SER A 72 -42.76 36.58 3.55
N LEU A 73 -43.33 35.53 2.94
CA LEU A 73 -44.34 35.63 1.89
C LEU A 73 -45.63 36.32 2.39
N GLU A 74 -46.11 35.96 3.58
CA GLU A 74 -47.25 36.65 4.23
C GLU A 74 -46.95 38.13 4.47
N GLY A 75 -45.72 38.45 4.92
CA GLY A 75 -45.25 39.82 5.09
C GLY A 75 -45.24 40.63 3.79
N ASP A 76 -44.73 40.03 2.71
CA ASP A 76 -44.67 40.67 1.40
C ASP A 76 -46.07 40.93 0.83
N GLU A 77 -47.05 40.04 1.03
CA GLU A 77 -48.46 40.29 0.65
C GLU A 77 -49.07 41.46 1.47
N VAL A 78 -48.84 41.47 2.79
CA VAL A 78 -49.32 42.54 3.68
C VAL A 78 -48.69 43.90 3.34
N VAL A 79 -47.43 43.94 2.89
CA VAL A 79 -46.76 45.19 2.48
C VAL A 79 -47.11 45.60 1.05
N THR A 80 -47.20 44.66 0.10
CA THR A 80 -47.53 44.97 -1.31
C THR A 80 -48.98 45.40 -1.50
N SER A 81 -49.92 44.90 -0.71
CA SER A 81 -51.34 45.31 -0.79
C SER A 81 -51.57 46.81 -0.58
N VAL A 82 -50.72 47.51 0.19
CA VAL A 82 -50.77 48.99 0.31
C VAL A 82 -50.38 49.67 -1.01
N LYS A 83 -49.34 49.18 -1.67
CA LYS A 83 -48.86 49.71 -2.95
C LYS A 83 -49.92 49.54 -4.03
N VAL A 84 -50.49 48.34 -4.15
CA VAL A 84 -51.58 48.04 -5.11
C VAL A 84 -52.82 48.92 -4.88
N ALA A 85 -53.18 49.19 -3.61
CA ALA A 85 -54.29 50.09 -3.29
C ALA A 85 -53.99 51.56 -3.67
N ASN A 86 -52.74 52.01 -3.52
CA ASN A 86 -52.31 53.35 -3.92
C ASN A 86 -52.26 53.49 -5.45
N ASP A 87 -51.65 52.53 -6.15
CA ASP A 87 -51.62 52.47 -7.63
C ASP A 87 -53.04 52.49 -8.24
N ALA A 88 -54.01 51.83 -7.59
CA ALA A 88 -55.41 51.86 -8.00
C ALA A 88 -56.06 53.25 -7.83
N ARG A 89 -55.75 53.98 -6.74
CA ARG A 89 -56.21 55.36 -6.54
C ARG A 89 -55.53 56.34 -7.51
N GLU A 90 -54.23 56.20 -7.72
CA GLU A 90 -53.45 56.96 -8.70
C GLU A 90 -54.04 56.83 -10.12
N LEU A 91 -54.38 55.60 -10.53
CA LEU A 91 -55.03 55.32 -11.81
C LEU A 91 -56.40 56.00 -11.92
N GLN A 92 -57.20 55.97 -10.85
CA GLN A 92 -58.53 56.59 -10.82
C GLN A 92 -58.44 58.13 -10.88
N ARG A 93 -57.55 58.76 -10.10
CA ARG A 93 -57.36 60.21 -10.13
C ARG A 93 -56.88 60.71 -11.49
N ARG A 94 -56.00 59.95 -12.17
CA ARG A 94 -55.58 60.26 -13.56
C ARG A 94 -56.76 60.24 -14.54
N ARG A 95 -57.65 59.25 -14.41
CA ARG A 95 -58.87 59.14 -15.21
C ARG A 95 -59.78 60.36 -15.01
N GLU A 96 -60.06 60.72 -13.75
CA GLU A 96 -60.91 61.86 -13.39
C GLU A 96 -60.32 63.21 -13.83
N ALA A 97 -59.02 63.44 -13.60
CA ALA A 97 -58.35 64.65 -14.07
C ALA A 97 -58.35 64.77 -15.61
N GLN A 98 -58.26 63.66 -16.33
CA GLN A 98 -58.39 63.61 -17.79
C GLN A 98 -59.84 63.73 -18.27
N GLU A 99 -60.85 63.46 -17.43
CA GLU A 99 -62.28 63.76 -17.67
C GLU A 99 -62.53 65.27 -17.57
N ILE A 100 -62.22 65.86 -16.42
CA ILE A 100 -62.40 67.30 -16.14
C ILE A 100 -61.67 68.14 -17.19
N ARG A 101 -60.43 67.78 -17.56
CA ARG A 101 -59.67 68.48 -18.60
C ARG A 101 -60.33 68.40 -19.99
N ARG A 102 -61.00 67.30 -20.34
CA ARG A 102 -61.74 67.18 -21.62
C ARG A 102 -62.97 68.08 -21.63
N GLU A 103 -63.74 68.08 -20.54
CA GLU A 103 -64.94 68.92 -20.42
C GLU A 103 -64.60 70.41 -20.41
N LEU A 104 -63.55 70.80 -19.68
CA LEU A 104 -63.07 72.19 -19.59
C LEU A 104 -62.52 72.70 -20.93
N LEU A 105 -61.77 71.88 -21.68
CA LEU A 105 -61.36 72.22 -23.05
C LEU A 105 -62.57 72.41 -23.97
N LYS A 106 -63.54 71.49 -23.92
CA LYS A 106 -64.76 71.57 -24.74
C LYS A 106 -65.57 72.84 -24.45
N LYS A 107 -65.71 73.24 -23.17
CA LYS A 107 -66.35 74.51 -22.78
C LYS A 107 -65.64 75.73 -23.38
N LEU A 108 -64.31 75.71 -23.43
CA LEU A 108 -63.49 76.81 -23.99
C LEU A 108 -63.59 76.88 -25.53
N GLU A 109 -63.61 75.73 -26.21
CA GLU A 109 -63.84 75.66 -27.67
C GLU A 109 -65.25 76.18 -28.03
N GLU A 110 -66.27 75.77 -27.27
CA GLU A 110 -67.66 76.24 -27.45
C GLU A 110 -67.82 77.74 -27.16
N ASP A 111 -67.08 78.29 -26.19
CA ASP A 111 -67.06 79.74 -25.95
C ASP A 111 -66.32 80.52 -27.04
N ASP A 112 -65.12 80.11 -27.43
CA ASP A 112 -64.37 80.86 -28.44
C ASP A 112 -65.14 80.89 -29.77
N GLU A 113 -65.77 79.78 -30.16
CA GLU A 113 -66.70 79.75 -31.28
C GLU A 113 -67.84 80.77 -31.13
N GLU A 114 -68.49 80.89 -29.96
CA GLU A 114 -69.60 81.82 -29.78
C GLU A 114 -69.15 83.29 -29.67
N CYS A 115 -68.08 83.55 -28.92
CA CYS A 115 -67.43 84.85 -28.84
C CYS A 115 -66.96 85.33 -30.22
N MET A 116 -66.35 84.47 -31.04
CA MET A 116 -65.94 84.81 -32.41
C MET A 116 -67.13 84.96 -33.37
N LYS A 117 -68.28 84.32 -33.11
CA LYS A 117 -69.54 84.60 -33.84
C LYS A 117 -70.16 85.94 -33.43
N ARG A 118 -70.04 86.35 -32.16
CA ARG A 118 -70.51 87.64 -31.64
C ARG A 118 -69.61 88.79 -32.10
N TYR A 119 -68.29 88.65 -31.95
CA TYR A 119 -67.27 89.63 -32.35
C TYR A 119 -67.35 90.00 -33.84
N ARG A 120 -67.54 89.02 -34.74
CA ARG A 120 -67.73 89.29 -36.18
C ARG A 120 -68.91 90.23 -36.46
N LYS A 121 -70.06 90.02 -35.80
CA LYS A 121 -71.25 90.89 -35.94
C LYS A 121 -71.03 92.32 -35.43
N ILE A 122 -70.17 92.50 -34.42
CA ILE A 122 -69.73 93.83 -33.95
C ILE A 122 -68.81 94.45 -35.00
N ASN A 123 -67.82 93.68 -35.48
CA ASN A 123 -66.83 94.14 -36.46
C ASN A 123 -67.47 94.59 -37.79
N GLU A 124 -68.44 93.82 -38.30
CA GLU A 124 -69.19 94.12 -39.52
C GLU A 124 -69.91 95.48 -39.44
N LYS A 125 -70.60 95.76 -38.33
CA LYS A 125 -71.41 96.98 -38.11
C LYS A 125 -70.62 98.29 -38.03
N TRP A 126 -69.30 98.27 -37.78
CA TRP A 126 -68.50 99.50 -37.84
C TRP A 126 -68.50 100.12 -39.25
N SER A 127 -68.66 99.30 -40.29
CA SER A 127 -68.81 99.75 -41.68
C SER A 127 -70.03 100.67 -41.86
N ASP A 128 -71.14 100.34 -41.19
CA ASP A 128 -72.40 101.09 -41.26
C ASP A 128 -72.29 102.39 -40.45
N ILE A 129 -71.73 102.33 -39.24
CA ILE A 129 -71.57 103.47 -38.32
C ILE A 129 -70.68 104.56 -38.96
N LEU A 130 -69.64 104.16 -39.69
CA LEU A 130 -68.76 105.07 -40.43
C LEU A 130 -69.40 105.74 -41.65
N ALA A 131 -70.57 105.25 -42.12
CA ALA A 131 -71.32 105.86 -43.22
C ALA A 131 -72.34 106.92 -42.72
N THR A 132 -72.74 106.86 -41.46
CA THR A 132 -73.66 107.80 -40.80
C THR A 132 -73.03 109.19 -40.66
N LYS A 133 -73.84 110.25 -40.66
CA LYS A 133 -73.39 111.65 -40.62
C LYS A 133 -73.99 112.50 -39.50
N ASP A 134 -74.90 111.95 -38.70
CA ASP A 134 -75.45 112.63 -37.53
C ASP A 134 -74.66 112.22 -36.26
N PRO A 135 -74.07 113.17 -35.50
CA PRO A 135 -73.36 112.87 -34.26
C PRO A 135 -74.20 112.15 -33.19
N LEU A 136 -75.53 112.35 -33.15
CA LEU A 136 -76.41 111.71 -32.17
C LEU A 136 -76.64 110.23 -32.51
N ASP A 137 -76.90 109.92 -33.78
CA ASP A 137 -77.05 108.52 -34.24
C ASP A 137 -75.73 107.75 -34.10
N ILE A 138 -74.59 108.40 -34.37
CA ILE A 138 -73.26 107.83 -34.15
C ILE A 138 -73.03 107.51 -32.66
N HIS A 139 -73.44 108.41 -31.74
CA HIS A 139 -73.35 108.15 -30.30
C HIS A 139 -74.22 106.96 -29.89
N ALA A 140 -75.47 106.91 -30.35
CA ALA A 140 -76.41 105.85 -29.99
C ALA A 140 -75.98 104.47 -30.51
N GLU A 141 -75.51 104.35 -31.76
CA GLU A 141 -74.96 103.07 -32.25
C GLU A 141 -73.60 102.75 -31.61
N MET A 142 -72.77 103.74 -31.25
CA MET A 142 -71.52 103.50 -30.50
C MET A 142 -71.79 102.94 -29.09
N GLU A 143 -72.76 103.50 -28.35
CA GLU A 143 -73.23 102.93 -27.08
C GLU A 143 -73.81 101.53 -27.29
N ALA A 144 -74.59 101.33 -28.35
CA ALA A 144 -75.13 100.01 -28.69
C ALA A 144 -74.04 99.00 -29.09
N GLN A 145 -72.90 99.40 -29.67
CA GLN A 145 -71.75 98.49 -29.85
C GLN A 145 -71.02 98.24 -28.54
N ASN A 146 -70.80 99.28 -27.73
CA ASN A 146 -70.13 99.15 -26.44
C ASN A 146 -70.87 98.16 -25.53
N ALA A 147 -72.21 98.19 -25.51
CA ALA A 147 -73.03 97.20 -24.81
C ALA A 147 -72.79 95.75 -25.28
N LYS A 148 -72.58 95.51 -26.58
CA LYS A 148 -72.26 94.16 -27.11
C LYS A 148 -70.82 93.74 -26.81
N CYS A 149 -69.89 94.70 -26.74
CA CYS A 149 -68.53 94.44 -26.28
C CYS A 149 -68.52 94.04 -24.79
N LEU A 150 -69.30 94.74 -23.96
CA LEU A 150 -69.50 94.38 -22.55
C LEU A 150 -70.14 92.99 -22.41
N GLU A 151 -71.15 92.63 -23.21
CA GLU A 151 -71.75 91.28 -23.19
C GLU A 151 -70.72 90.16 -23.50
N ILE A 152 -69.71 90.43 -24.34
CA ILE A 152 -68.60 89.49 -24.60
C ILE A 152 -67.63 89.44 -23.41
N LEU A 153 -67.34 90.59 -22.79
CA LEU A 153 -66.45 90.66 -21.62
C LEU A 153 -67.07 89.96 -20.40
N GLU A 154 -68.32 90.30 -20.03
CA GLU A 154 -69.07 89.66 -18.94
C GLU A 154 -69.11 88.13 -19.09
N ARG A 155 -69.27 87.64 -20.32
CA ARG A 155 -69.25 86.20 -20.61
C ARG A 155 -67.85 85.59 -20.44
N LYS A 156 -66.79 86.27 -20.87
CA LYS A 156 -65.42 85.78 -20.66
C LYS A 156 -65.00 85.86 -19.19
N ASP A 157 -65.43 86.88 -18.47
CA ASP A 157 -65.22 86.99 -17.02
C ASP A 157 -65.97 85.87 -16.26
N ALA A 158 -67.21 85.54 -16.65
CA ALA A 158 -67.94 84.41 -16.08
C ALA A 158 -67.27 83.04 -16.35
N ILE A 159 -66.52 82.90 -17.44
CA ILE A 159 -65.72 81.70 -17.73
C ILE A 159 -64.39 81.74 -16.97
N ILE A 160 -63.74 82.90 -16.84
CA ILE A 160 -62.55 83.08 -15.99
C ILE A 160 -62.88 82.72 -14.54
N GLU A 161 -64.08 83.04 -14.05
CA GLU A 161 -64.50 82.66 -12.70
C GLU A 161 -64.74 81.14 -12.57
N GLN A 162 -65.35 80.48 -13.55
CA GLN A 162 -65.42 79.00 -13.58
C GLN A 162 -64.04 78.35 -13.62
N LEU A 163 -63.08 78.94 -14.36
CA LEU A 163 -61.70 78.46 -14.38
C LEU A 163 -60.98 78.66 -13.03
N ARG A 164 -61.29 79.73 -12.29
CA ARG A 164 -60.79 79.94 -10.91
C ARG A 164 -61.40 78.94 -9.94
N GLU A 165 -62.71 78.71 -10.00
CA GLU A 165 -63.40 77.71 -9.18
C GLU A 165 -62.84 76.29 -9.42
N GLU A 166 -62.56 75.92 -10.67
CA GLU A 166 -61.92 74.62 -10.99
C GLU A 166 -60.44 74.55 -10.55
N LEU A 167 -59.72 75.69 -10.48
CA LEU A 167 -58.38 75.76 -9.90
C LEU A 167 -58.41 75.60 -8.37
N GLU A 168 -59.30 76.31 -7.66
CA GLU A 168 -59.46 76.15 -6.21
C GLU A 168 -59.92 74.71 -5.86
N ASN A 169 -60.81 74.12 -6.66
CA ASN A 169 -61.20 72.72 -6.54
C ASN A 169 -60.04 71.75 -6.83
N ALA A 170 -59.11 72.09 -7.73
CA ALA A 170 -57.92 71.29 -7.98
C ALA A 170 -56.91 71.37 -6.81
N ASP A 171 -56.69 72.55 -6.24
CA ASP A 171 -55.83 72.75 -5.06
C ASP A 171 -56.42 72.04 -3.82
N LEU A 172 -57.74 72.13 -3.61
CA LEU A 172 -58.43 71.38 -2.55
C LEU A 172 -58.31 69.85 -2.74
N LYS A 173 -58.41 69.35 -3.98
CA LYS A 173 -58.16 67.92 -4.27
C LYS A 173 -56.71 67.54 -3.99
N PHE A 174 -55.74 68.37 -4.40
CA PHE A 174 -54.32 68.13 -4.14
C PHE A 174 -53.99 68.03 -2.64
N VAL A 175 -54.53 68.93 -1.81
CA VAL A 175 -54.33 68.89 -0.35
C VAL A 175 -54.95 67.63 0.29
N ASN A 176 -56.14 67.22 -0.17
CA ASN A 176 -56.78 65.99 0.30
C ASN A 176 -56.02 64.73 -0.13
N ASP A 177 -55.54 64.67 -1.37
CA ASP A 177 -54.72 63.57 -1.88
C ASP A 177 -53.37 63.49 -1.15
N GLN A 178 -52.72 64.62 -0.90
CA GLN A 178 -51.48 64.67 -0.11
C GLN A 178 -51.71 64.14 1.31
N LYS A 179 -52.85 64.46 1.92
CA LYS A 179 -53.23 63.92 3.24
C LYS A 179 -53.46 62.40 3.18
N SER A 180 -54.19 61.90 2.17
CA SER A 180 -54.37 60.45 1.97
C SER A 180 -53.03 59.73 1.74
N GLN A 181 -52.11 60.33 0.98
CA GLN A 181 -50.78 59.76 0.74
C GLN A 181 -49.93 59.70 2.01
N ASN A 182 -50.02 60.70 2.90
CA ASN A 182 -49.37 60.64 4.20
C ASN A 182 -49.98 59.52 5.07
N GLU A 183 -51.31 59.39 5.11
CA GLU A 183 -51.99 58.31 5.83
C GLU A 183 -51.62 56.92 5.27
N ASP A 184 -51.45 56.78 3.95
CA ASP A 184 -50.93 55.57 3.30
C ASP A 184 -49.46 55.26 3.67
N ILE A 185 -48.61 56.30 3.76
CA ILE A 185 -47.21 56.16 4.16
C ILE A 185 -47.11 55.74 5.64
N ASP A 186 -47.90 56.35 6.52
CA ASP A 186 -47.98 55.95 7.92
C ASP A 186 -48.47 54.51 8.07
N LEU A 187 -49.49 54.08 7.30
CA LEU A 187 -49.95 52.70 7.27
C LEU A 187 -48.88 51.73 6.72
N LEU A 188 -48.11 52.13 5.72
CA LEU A 188 -47.00 51.34 5.17
C LEU A 188 -45.88 51.17 6.20
N ILE A 189 -45.47 52.25 6.89
CA ILE A 189 -44.48 52.22 7.97
C ILE A 189 -44.95 51.30 9.09
N ASN A 190 -46.18 51.49 9.59
CA ASN A 190 -46.75 50.65 10.64
C ASN A 190 -46.81 49.16 10.24
N ARG A 191 -47.08 48.82 8.97
CA ARG A 191 -47.05 47.42 8.51
C ARG A 191 -45.62 46.86 8.44
N ILE A 192 -44.66 47.64 7.93
CA ILE A 192 -43.24 47.24 7.86
C ILE A 192 -42.67 47.04 9.27
N ASP A 193 -42.93 47.96 10.20
CA ASP A 193 -42.49 47.84 11.60
C ASP A 193 -43.12 46.64 12.30
N ASN A 194 -44.42 46.38 12.08
CA ASN A 194 -45.07 45.19 12.63
C ASN A 194 -44.47 43.89 12.05
N GLN A 195 -44.23 43.83 10.74
CA GLN A 195 -43.62 42.66 10.11
C GLN A 195 -42.15 42.46 10.55
N MET A 196 -41.37 43.53 10.67
CA MET A 196 -40.02 43.48 11.22
C MET A 196 -40.02 42.99 12.68
N ASN A 197 -41.01 43.40 13.48
CA ASN A 197 -41.21 42.89 14.83
C ASN A 197 -41.65 41.41 14.87
N ILE A 198 -42.49 40.97 13.94
CA ILE A 198 -42.92 39.56 13.81
C ILE A 198 -41.70 38.70 13.44
N MET A 199 -40.98 39.04 12.37
CA MET A 199 -39.79 38.30 11.94
C MET A 199 -38.69 38.32 13.00
N THR A 200 -38.44 39.45 13.68
CA THR A 200 -37.46 39.50 14.80
C THR A 200 -37.86 38.57 15.95
N LYS A 201 -39.16 38.42 16.24
CA LYS A 201 -39.65 37.46 17.26
C LYS A 201 -39.57 36.02 16.77
N ALA A 202 -39.80 35.76 15.48
CA ALA A 202 -39.68 34.44 14.87
C ALA A 202 -38.20 33.99 14.83
N TYR A 203 -37.29 34.77 14.23
CA TYR A 203 -35.84 34.48 14.24
C TYR A 203 -35.30 34.16 15.63
N ARG A 204 -35.70 34.91 16.68
CA ARG A 204 -35.27 34.64 18.06
C ARG A 204 -35.81 33.34 18.65
N ARG A 205 -37.01 32.90 18.26
CA ARG A 205 -37.58 31.62 18.68
C ARG A 205 -36.92 30.47 17.93
N GLU A 206 -36.82 30.57 16.62
CA GLU A 206 -36.20 29.53 15.79
C GLU A 206 -34.73 29.33 16.15
N LEU A 207 -33.97 30.40 16.41
CA LEU A 207 -32.61 30.29 16.94
C LEU A 207 -32.55 29.66 18.34
N SER A 208 -33.57 29.85 19.19
CA SER A 208 -33.66 29.10 20.46
C SER A 208 -33.86 27.62 20.17
N LEU A 209 -34.87 27.25 19.38
CA LEU A 209 -35.21 25.86 19.08
C LEU A 209 -34.05 25.11 18.39
N ILE A 210 -33.31 25.78 17.50
CA ILE A 210 -32.09 25.22 16.89
C ILE A 210 -31.00 25.02 17.94
N ASN A 211 -30.77 25.98 18.84
CA ASN A 211 -29.82 25.81 19.95
C ASN A 211 -30.27 24.68 20.89
N ASP A 212 -31.54 24.61 21.26
CA ASP A 212 -32.12 23.59 22.13
C ASP A 212 -31.99 22.18 21.51
N ALA A 213 -32.17 22.06 20.18
CA ALA A 213 -31.92 20.84 19.42
C ALA A 213 -30.44 20.44 19.44
N ILE A 214 -29.53 21.37 19.12
CA ILE A 214 -28.07 21.18 19.15
C ILE A 214 -27.62 20.74 20.55
N ASP A 215 -28.12 21.39 21.61
CA ASP A 215 -27.82 21.07 23.00
C ASP A 215 -28.31 19.68 23.40
N SER A 216 -29.41 19.21 22.82
CA SER A 216 -29.93 17.85 23.03
C SER A 216 -29.09 16.79 22.28
N GLU A 217 -28.62 17.09 21.07
CA GLU A 217 -27.72 16.21 20.32
C GLU A 217 -26.36 16.08 20.99
N TYR A 218 -25.79 17.18 21.50
CA TYR A 218 -24.55 17.12 22.28
C TYR A 218 -24.72 16.27 23.55
N LYS A 219 -25.87 16.33 24.25
CA LYS A 219 -26.16 15.46 25.41
C LYS A 219 -26.23 13.99 24.98
N MET A 220 -27.04 13.67 23.96
CA MET A 220 -27.15 12.32 23.41
C MET A 220 -25.79 11.76 22.94
N LEU A 221 -24.94 12.58 22.31
CA LEU A 221 -23.59 12.21 21.88
C LEU A 221 -22.66 11.94 23.07
N LEU A 222 -22.67 12.81 24.08
CA LEU A 222 -21.86 12.68 25.29
C LEU A 222 -22.27 11.45 26.11
N GLU A 223 -23.56 11.17 26.24
CA GLU A 223 -24.09 9.96 26.90
C GLU A 223 -23.64 8.70 26.14
N ASN A 224 -23.84 8.64 24.82
CA ASN A 224 -23.36 7.54 23.97
C ASN A 224 -21.83 7.33 24.04
N LEU A 225 -21.05 8.41 24.20
CA LEU A 225 -19.60 8.31 24.38
C LEU A 225 -19.23 7.86 25.79
N SER A 226 -19.94 8.33 26.82
CA SER A 226 -19.74 7.92 28.22
C SER A 226 -20.03 6.44 28.40
N GLU A 227 -21.12 5.92 27.85
CA GLU A 227 -21.44 4.48 27.88
C GLU A 227 -20.35 3.63 27.20
N LYS A 228 -19.84 4.07 26.06
CA LYS A 228 -18.72 3.39 25.35
C LYS A 228 -17.44 3.41 26.18
N TRP A 229 -17.10 4.53 26.81
CA TRP A 229 -15.95 4.64 27.70
C TRP A 229 -16.11 3.77 28.95
N GLU A 230 -17.30 3.74 29.57
CA GLU A 230 -17.60 2.86 30.70
C GLU A 230 -17.51 1.38 30.30
N ALA A 231 -18.02 0.99 29.14
CA ALA A 231 -17.94 -0.40 28.65
C ALA A 231 -16.48 -0.82 28.40
N LEU A 232 -15.66 0.05 27.80
CA LEU A 232 -14.22 -0.20 27.63
C LEU A 232 -13.48 -0.26 28.97
N TYR A 233 -13.83 0.60 29.93
CA TYR A 233 -13.23 0.61 31.27
C TYR A 233 -13.60 -0.64 32.08
N LYS A 234 -14.88 -1.04 32.07
CA LYS A 234 -15.36 -2.29 32.69
C LYS A 234 -14.64 -3.50 32.09
N LYS A 235 -14.53 -3.58 30.77
CA LYS A 235 -13.77 -4.63 30.10
C LYS A 235 -12.29 -4.63 30.50
N LEU A 236 -11.62 -3.46 30.55
CA LEU A 236 -10.23 -3.36 30.99
C LEU A 236 -10.06 -3.84 32.46
N GLN A 237 -11.02 -3.56 33.31
CA GLN A 237 -11.05 -4.04 34.70
C GLN A 237 -11.27 -5.56 34.78
N GLU A 238 -12.16 -6.12 33.95
CA GLU A 238 -12.40 -7.57 33.83
C GLU A 238 -11.16 -8.31 33.30
N ASP A 239 -10.55 -7.83 32.20
CA ASP A 239 -9.31 -8.39 31.63
C ASP A 239 -8.15 -8.31 32.63
N SER A 240 -8.08 -7.24 33.43
CA SER A 240 -7.09 -7.06 34.50
C SER A 240 -7.31 -8.04 35.67
N LEU A 241 -8.55 -8.21 36.13
CA LEU A 241 -8.90 -9.18 37.17
C LEU A 241 -8.61 -10.62 36.70
N ALA A 242 -9.05 -11.00 35.50
CA ALA A 242 -8.71 -12.30 34.91
C ALA A 242 -7.20 -12.48 34.70
N GLY A 243 -6.46 -11.39 34.43
CA GLY A 243 -5.00 -11.39 34.40
C GLY A 243 -4.34 -11.59 35.76
N LEU A 244 -4.96 -11.12 36.85
CA LEU A 244 -4.51 -11.37 38.22
C LEU A 244 -4.88 -12.79 38.69
N ASP A 245 -6.06 -13.29 38.35
CA ASP A 245 -6.50 -14.62 38.77
C ASP A 245 -5.68 -15.73 38.09
N ARG A 246 -5.39 -15.62 36.78
CA ARG A 246 -4.43 -16.53 36.11
C ARG A 246 -3.04 -16.52 36.74
N ARG A 247 -2.60 -15.38 37.31
CA ARG A 247 -1.31 -15.33 38.04
C ARG A 247 -1.41 -16.02 39.40
N LYS A 248 -2.56 -16.00 40.07
CA LYS A 248 -2.79 -16.77 41.31
C LYS A 248 -2.80 -18.26 41.02
N GLU A 249 -3.48 -18.69 39.95
CA GLU A 249 -3.51 -20.09 39.49
C GLU A 249 -2.07 -20.59 39.24
N ILE A 250 -1.30 -19.89 38.41
CA ILE A 250 0.11 -20.23 38.14
C ILE A 250 0.99 -20.23 39.42
N MET A 251 0.76 -19.31 40.36
CA MET A 251 1.49 -19.34 41.65
C MET A 251 1.07 -20.51 42.55
N GLN A 252 -0.19 -20.96 42.48
CA GLN A 252 -0.67 -22.15 43.19
C GLN A 252 -0.09 -23.43 42.57
N GLU A 253 -0.03 -23.52 41.24
CA GLU A 253 0.65 -24.61 40.52
C GLU A 253 2.13 -24.72 40.95
N TYR A 254 2.89 -23.63 40.92
CA TYR A 254 4.29 -23.62 41.39
C TYR A 254 4.43 -23.95 42.88
N GLU A 255 3.48 -23.52 43.72
CA GLU A 255 3.45 -23.91 45.13
C GLU A 255 3.22 -25.42 45.31
N GLU A 256 2.36 -26.04 44.51
CA GLU A 256 2.08 -27.49 44.55
C GLU A 256 3.25 -28.31 43.98
N GLU A 257 3.88 -27.87 42.89
CA GLU A 257 5.11 -28.46 42.38
C GLU A 257 6.24 -28.38 43.40
N MET A 258 6.43 -27.23 44.07
CA MET A 258 7.43 -27.08 45.13
C MET A 258 7.17 -28.01 46.31
N LYS A 259 5.91 -28.12 46.77
CA LYS A 259 5.52 -29.07 47.84
C LYS A 259 5.79 -30.51 47.42
N LYS A 260 5.50 -30.88 46.17
CA LYS A 260 5.75 -32.20 45.61
C LYS A 260 7.25 -32.54 45.56
N VAL A 261 8.09 -31.63 45.04
CA VAL A 261 9.55 -31.81 44.99
C VAL A 261 10.16 -31.90 46.39
N MET A 262 9.66 -31.14 47.36
CA MET A 262 10.07 -31.27 48.77
C MET A 262 9.73 -32.66 49.35
N ILE A 263 8.54 -33.19 49.07
CA ILE A 263 8.15 -34.54 49.51
C ILE A 263 9.01 -35.62 48.83
N GLU A 264 9.24 -35.50 47.52
CA GLU A 264 10.08 -36.43 46.75
C GLU A 264 11.52 -36.47 47.32
N HIS A 265 12.13 -35.31 47.59
CA HIS A 265 13.46 -35.26 48.23
C HIS A 265 13.46 -35.77 49.68
N GLU A 266 12.41 -35.56 50.47
CA GLU A 266 12.29 -36.19 51.79
C GLU A 266 12.20 -37.72 51.69
N GLU A 267 11.49 -38.26 50.70
CA GLU A 267 11.40 -39.70 50.45
C GLU A 267 12.70 -40.30 49.92
N GLU A 268 13.41 -39.62 49.02
CA GLU A 268 14.77 -39.96 48.60
C GLU A 268 15.73 -40.01 49.79
N PHE A 269 15.72 -38.99 50.65
CA PHE A 269 16.57 -38.93 51.85
C PHE A 269 16.24 -40.07 52.84
N ARG A 270 14.95 -40.35 53.07
CA ARG A 270 14.51 -41.50 53.88
C ARG A 270 14.98 -42.83 53.27
N ALA A 271 14.89 -43.00 51.95
CA ALA A 271 15.32 -44.20 51.25
C ALA A 271 16.84 -44.40 51.31
N GLN A 272 17.63 -43.33 51.09
CA GLN A 272 19.09 -43.36 51.26
C GLN A 272 19.48 -43.70 52.70
N LYS A 273 18.84 -43.07 53.69
CA LYS A 273 19.05 -43.38 55.11
C LYS A 273 18.78 -44.86 55.42
N ILE A 274 17.64 -45.40 54.98
CA ILE A 274 17.31 -46.82 55.16
C ILE A 274 18.33 -47.73 54.46
N SER A 275 18.81 -47.34 53.26
CA SER A 275 19.85 -48.09 52.56
C SER A 275 21.16 -48.16 53.36
N PHE A 276 21.61 -47.02 53.93
CA PHE A 276 22.81 -46.99 54.77
C PHE A 276 22.61 -47.71 56.11
N GLU A 277 21.44 -47.59 56.75
CA GLU A 277 21.13 -48.36 57.97
C GLU A 277 21.12 -49.88 57.70
N LEU A 278 20.61 -50.33 56.54
CA LEU A 278 20.67 -51.71 56.09
C LEU A 278 22.09 -52.15 55.68
N GLU A 279 22.94 -51.25 55.21
CA GLU A 279 24.35 -51.54 54.91
C GLU A 279 25.19 -51.68 56.18
N ILE A 280 24.98 -50.80 57.16
CA ILE A 280 25.55 -50.92 58.50
C ILE A 280 25.13 -52.26 59.15
N GLN A 281 23.84 -52.61 59.10
CA GLN A 281 23.37 -53.91 59.63
C GLN A 281 23.99 -55.11 58.91
N LYS A 282 24.24 -55.04 57.59
CA LYS A 282 24.98 -56.09 56.87
C LYS A 282 26.44 -56.17 57.32
N LEU A 283 27.12 -55.03 57.49
CA LEU A 283 28.51 -54.99 57.95
C LEU A 283 28.65 -55.49 59.39
N GLU A 284 27.72 -55.16 60.27
CA GLU A 284 27.61 -55.75 61.62
C GLU A 284 27.38 -57.26 61.54
N GLN A 285 26.47 -57.72 60.68
CA GLN A 285 26.24 -59.15 60.46
C GLN A 285 27.47 -59.85 59.85
N GLU A 286 28.22 -59.21 58.96
CA GLU A 286 29.46 -59.74 58.40
C GLU A 286 30.58 -59.80 59.44
N VAL A 287 30.66 -58.84 60.36
CA VAL A 287 31.58 -58.86 61.51
C VAL A 287 31.22 -59.99 62.48
N GLU A 288 29.94 -60.20 62.81
CA GLU A 288 29.52 -61.35 63.63
C GLU A 288 29.68 -62.69 62.91
N ASN A 289 29.39 -62.76 61.60
CA ASN A 289 29.67 -63.92 60.77
C ASN A 289 31.19 -64.20 60.71
N MET A 290 32.05 -63.19 60.68
CA MET A 290 33.50 -63.35 60.71
C MET A 290 33.98 -63.86 62.08
N LYS A 291 33.45 -63.32 63.19
CA LYS A 291 33.70 -63.86 64.54
C LYS A 291 33.27 -65.33 64.64
N ALA A 292 32.07 -65.65 64.18
CA ALA A 292 31.54 -67.02 64.14
C ALA A 292 32.36 -67.93 63.20
N LEU A 293 32.86 -67.42 62.07
CA LEU A 293 33.76 -68.15 61.17
C LEU A 293 35.14 -68.36 61.79
N CYS A 294 35.65 -67.46 62.62
CA CYS A 294 36.88 -67.66 63.38
C CYS A 294 36.70 -68.76 64.45
N PHE A 295 35.62 -68.72 65.24
CA PHE A 295 35.28 -69.82 66.17
C PHE A 295 35.09 -71.15 65.43
N MET A 296 34.31 -71.17 64.35
CA MET A 296 34.09 -72.36 63.54
C MET A 296 35.33 -72.75 62.70
N ASN A 297 36.34 -71.90 62.55
CA ASN A 297 37.64 -72.27 61.97
C ASN A 297 38.57 -72.93 62.98
N ILE A 298 38.45 -72.60 64.27
CA ILE A 298 39.06 -73.37 65.36
C ILE A 298 38.45 -74.77 65.36
N GLU A 299 37.11 -74.88 65.39
CA GLU A 299 36.42 -76.19 65.30
C GLU A 299 36.68 -76.91 63.96
N LYS A 300 36.85 -76.19 62.84
CA LYS A 300 37.24 -76.80 61.56
C LYS A 300 38.70 -77.20 61.49
N LEU A 301 39.61 -76.74 62.36
CA LEU A 301 40.94 -77.35 62.42
C LEU A 301 40.82 -78.77 62.97
N ASP A 302 40.07 -78.94 64.06
CA ASP A 302 39.75 -80.26 64.63
C ASP A 302 38.91 -81.13 63.66
N TYR A 303 37.96 -80.54 62.93
CA TYR A 303 37.09 -81.27 61.99
C TYR A 303 37.70 -81.48 60.59
N ASN A 304 38.67 -80.67 60.11
CA ASN A 304 39.33 -80.91 58.82
C ASN A 304 40.13 -82.22 58.83
N TYR A 305 40.69 -82.59 59.98
CA TYR A 305 41.29 -83.91 60.22
C TYR A 305 40.28 -85.06 59.98
N ALA A 306 39.00 -84.86 60.31
CA ALA A 306 37.93 -85.82 60.01
C ALA A 306 37.37 -85.69 58.57
N VAL A 307 37.37 -84.50 57.97
CA VAL A 307 36.78 -84.22 56.64
C VAL A 307 37.67 -84.63 55.47
N LEU A 308 38.99 -84.74 55.64
CA LEU A 308 39.84 -85.38 54.64
C LEU A 308 39.36 -86.81 54.27
N LYS A 309 38.61 -87.46 55.17
CA LYS A 309 37.97 -88.77 54.99
C LYS A 309 36.54 -88.72 54.41
N ARG A 310 35.99 -87.54 54.10
CA ARG A 310 34.67 -87.33 53.45
C ARG A 310 34.74 -86.58 52.10
N ARG A 311 35.87 -85.98 51.75
CA ARG A 311 36.02 -85.17 50.52
C ARG A 311 35.84 -85.96 49.21
N GLU A 312 35.92 -87.29 49.24
CA GLU A 312 35.61 -88.12 48.06
C GLU A 312 34.12 -88.08 47.70
N ASP A 313 33.23 -88.09 48.70
CA ASP A 313 31.76 -88.05 48.51
C ASP A 313 31.25 -86.67 48.08
N GLU A 314 31.84 -85.59 48.63
CA GLU A 314 31.35 -84.22 48.45
C GLU A 314 31.52 -83.68 47.02
N ASN A 315 32.50 -84.19 46.26
CA ASN A 315 32.74 -83.81 44.86
C ASN A 315 31.51 -84.07 43.95
N ALA A 316 30.68 -85.06 44.26
CA ALA A 316 29.45 -85.33 43.51
C ALA A 316 28.37 -84.25 43.71
N ILE A 317 28.39 -83.55 44.85
CA ILE A 317 27.37 -82.56 45.23
C ILE A 317 27.68 -81.19 44.58
N VAL A 318 28.95 -80.80 44.52
CA VAL A 318 29.40 -79.51 43.94
C VAL A 318 28.92 -79.33 42.50
N LYS A 319 28.97 -80.39 41.69
CA LYS A 319 28.55 -80.38 40.27
C LYS A 319 27.06 -80.02 40.10
N ASN A 320 26.21 -80.41 41.05
CA ASN A 320 24.79 -80.07 41.06
C ASN A 320 24.50 -78.65 41.58
N GLN A 321 25.36 -78.10 42.44
CA GLN A 321 25.24 -76.72 42.92
C GLN A 321 25.62 -75.70 41.83
N GLN A 322 26.69 -75.95 41.08
CA GLN A 322 27.09 -75.09 39.96
C GLN A 322 25.98 -74.96 38.91
N LYS A 323 25.30 -76.07 38.56
CA LYS A 323 24.17 -76.05 37.61
C LYS A 323 23.01 -75.16 38.07
N ARG A 324 22.73 -75.07 39.38
CA ARG A 324 21.73 -74.15 39.94
C ARG A 324 22.19 -72.68 39.94
N ARG A 325 23.49 -72.42 40.08
CA ARG A 325 24.07 -71.06 40.02
C ARG A 325 24.06 -70.51 38.60
N ILE A 326 24.28 -71.36 37.58
CA ILE A 326 24.16 -71.00 36.16
C ILE A 326 22.75 -70.51 35.84
N ASN A 327 21.70 -71.27 36.20
CA ASN A 327 20.31 -70.85 35.93
C ASN A 327 19.99 -69.46 36.54
N LYS A 328 20.37 -69.21 37.80
CA LYS A 328 20.15 -67.90 38.43
C LYS A 328 20.87 -66.75 37.72
N LEU A 329 22.05 -66.99 37.15
CA LEU A 329 22.75 -66.01 36.32
C LEU A 329 22.06 -65.81 34.96
N GLN A 330 21.52 -66.89 34.38
CA GLN A 330 20.69 -66.84 33.17
C GLN A 330 19.46 -65.94 33.38
N ASP A 331 18.77 -66.09 34.52
CA ASP A 331 17.58 -65.30 34.87
C ASP A 331 17.92 -63.81 35.03
N ILE A 332 19.05 -63.48 35.68
CA ILE A 332 19.55 -62.10 35.81
C ILE A 332 19.92 -61.52 34.44
N VAL A 333 20.61 -62.27 33.58
CA VAL A 333 20.94 -61.83 32.21
C VAL A 333 19.68 -61.59 31.39
N ASN A 334 18.65 -62.42 31.53
CA ASN A 334 17.36 -62.22 30.85
C ASN A 334 16.63 -60.98 31.38
N GLY A 335 16.66 -60.72 32.69
CA GLY A 335 16.12 -59.50 33.30
C GLY A 335 16.84 -58.24 32.82
N LEU A 336 18.18 -58.25 32.79
CA LEU A 336 18.99 -57.14 32.27
C LEU A 336 18.72 -56.88 30.78
N LYS A 337 18.57 -57.93 29.96
CA LYS A 337 18.17 -57.79 28.54
C LYS A 337 16.79 -57.18 28.37
N LYS A 338 15.80 -57.55 29.20
CA LYS A 338 14.47 -56.94 29.19
C LYS A 338 14.53 -55.46 29.56
N ASN A 339 15.25 -55.13 30.63
CA ASN A 339 15.42 -53.73 31.07
C ASN A 339 16.14 -52.88 30.02
N TYR A 340 17.14 -53.44 29.33
CA TYR A 340 17.85 -52.77 28.24
C TYR A 340 16.91 -52.48 27.05
N ALA A 341 16.14 -53.48 26.60
CA ALA A 341 15.16 -53.31 25.52
C ALA A 341 14.05 -52.30 25.88
N GLU A 342 13.60 -52.26 27.14
CA GLU A 342 12.66 -51.25 27.62
C GLU A 342 13.25 -49.84 27.69
N LEU A 343 14.57 -49.72 27.92
CA LEU A 343 15.28 -48.44 27.89
C LEU A 343 15.51 -47.96 26.45
N GLU A 344 15.93 -48.87 25.57
CA GLU A 344 16.15 -48.65 24.13
C GLU A 344 14.86 -48.20 23.44
N GLU A 345 13.72 -48.84 23.73
CA GLU A 345 12.43 -48.42 23.17
C GLU A 345 11.98 -47.04 23.70
N LYS A 346 12.23 -46.73 24.99
CA LYS A 346 11.92 -45.40 25.56
C LYS A 346 12.77 -44.31 24.91
N THR A 347 14.09 -44.50 24.80
CA THR A 347 14.97 -43.51 24.17
C THR A 347 14.69 -43.39 22.68
N ARG A 348 14.36 -44.49 21.98
CA ARG A 348 13.92 -44.45 20.57
C ARG A 348 12.66 -43.60 20.38
N LEU A 349 11.64 -43.77 21.24
CA LEU A 349 10.41 -42.99 21.21
C LEU A 349 10.64 -41.50 21.55
N GLU A 350 11.54 -41.21 22.49
CA GLU A 350 11.90 -39.83 22.85
C GLU A 350 12.71 -39.13 21.75
N ILE A 351 13.68 -39.81 21.15
CA ILE A 351 14.41 -39.33 19.96
C ILE A 351 13.44 -39.05 18.80
N GLN A 352 12.47 -39.95 18.55
CA GLN A 352 11.45 -39.75 17.53
C GLN A 352 10.59 -38.51 17.83
N LYS A 353 10.08 -38.37 19.06
CA LYS A 353 9.30 -37.21 19.51
C LYS A 353 10.06 -35.89 19.36
N LEU A 354 11.35 -35.86 19.72
CA LEU A 354 12.21 -34.69 19.58
C LEU A 354 12.51 -34.37 18.10
N THR A 355 12.71 -35.40 17.28
CA THR A 355 12.92 -35.24 15.83
C THR A 355 11.66 -34.69 15.14
N ASP A 356 10.48 -35.20 15.48
CA ASP A 356 9.20 -34.67 14.99
C ASP A 356 8.98 -33.20 15.41
N GLN A 357 9.39 -32.82 16.63
CA GLN A 357 9.36 -31.43 17.08
C GLN A 357 10.33 -30.55 16.29
N VAL A 358 11.56 -31.00 16.05
CA VAL A 358 12.58 -30.29 15.25
C VAL A 358 12.13 -30.12 13.79
N ILE A 359 11.55 -31.16 13.17
CA ILE A 359 10.97 -31.08 11.82
C ILE A 359 9.83 -30.04 11.78
N LYS A 360 8.97 -30.04 12.81
CA LYS A 360 7.83 -29.10 12.88
C LYS A 360 8.27 -27.66 13.11
N THR A 361 9.26 -27.39 13.96
CA THR A 361 9.81 -26.03 14.14
C THR A 361 10.58 -25.58 12.90
N HIS A 362 11.39 -26.45 12.29
CA HIS A 362 12.08 -26.15 11.04
C HIS A 362 11.11 -25.80 9.91
N LYS A 363 10.00 -26.55 9.76
CA LYS A 363 8.94 -26.19 8.80
C LYS A 363 8.33 -24.82 9.11
N ASN A 364 7.94 -24.55 10.35
CA ASN A 364 7.39 -23.24 10.74
C ASN A 364 8.37 -22.09 10.44
N ILE A 365 9.68 -22.33 10.57
CA ILE A 365 10.75 -21.38 10.24
C ILE A 365 10.83 -21.15 8.73
N LEU A 366 10.79 -22.21 7.90
CA LEU A 366 10.75 -22.09 6.44
C LEU A 366 9.52 -21.31 5.97
N ASP A 367 8.33 -21.63 6.51
CA ASP A 367 7.08 -20.89 6.25
C ASP A 367 7.19 -19.40 6.62
N LEU A 368 7.92 -19.04 7.68
CA LEU A 368 8.17 -17.66 8.09
C LEU A 368 9.19 -16.95 7.19
N ILE A 369 10.25 -17.64 6.76
CA ILE A 369 11.24 -17.11 5.82
C ILE A 369 10.58 -16.86 4.45
N GLU A 370 9.75 -17.78 3.96
CA GLU A 370 9.01 -17.59 2.71
C GLU A 370 8.06 -16.38 2.80
N LYS A 371 7.29 -16.25 3.89
CA LYS A 371 6.44 -15.07 4.14
C LYS A 371 7.25 -13.77 4.20
N SER A 372 8.40 -13.76 4.88
CA SER A 372 9.30 -12.60 4.95
C SER A 372 9.81 -12.20 3.55
N ASN A 373 10.27 -13.17 2.76
CA ASN A 373 10.70 -12.96 1.37
C ASN A 373 9.56 -12.43 0.48
N HIS A 374 8.35 -12.96 0.66
CA HIS A 374 7.14 -12.55 -0.06
C HIS A 374 6.72 -11.12 0.28
N PHE A 375 6.69 -10.76 1.57
CA PHE A 375 6.39 -9.40 2.02
C PHE A 375 7.44 -8.39 1.54
N THR A 376 8.73 -8.74 1.62
CA THR A 376 9.83 -7.94 1.04
C THR A 376 9.58 -7.66 -0.44
N ARG A 377 9.43 -8.71 -1.26
CA ARG A 377 9.23 -8.58 -2.72
C ARG A 377 7.99 -7.75 -3.08
N ILE A 378 6.91 -7.88 -2.30
CA ILE A 378 5.70 -7.06 -2.48
C ILE A 378 5.93 -5.60 -2.07
N ASN A 379 6.63 -5.35 -0.96
CA ASN A 379 6.94 -4.01 -0.50
C ASN A 379 7.80 -3.25 -1.52
N ASP A 380 8.83 -3.90 -2.05
CA ASP A 380 9.76 -3.31 -3.02
C ASP A 380 9.07 -3.02 -4.34
N LYS A 381 8.24 -3.96 -4.83
CA LYS A 381 7.41 -3.72 -6.02
C LYS A 381 6.46 -2.54 -5.79
N LYS A 382 5.79 -2.47 -4.65
CA LYS A 382 4.89 -1.34 -4.31
C LYS A 382 5.63 -0.02 -4.21
N PHE A 383 6.81 -0.01 -3.57
CA PHE A 383 7.65 1.19 -3.42
C PHE A 383 8.04 1.76 -4.79
N ILE A 384 8.57 0.92 -5.68
CA ILE A 384 8.93 1.32 -7.05
C ILE A 384 7.68 1.76 -7.83
N GLN A 385 6.57 1.04 -7.76
CA GLN A 385 5.33 1.44 -8.45
C GLN A 385 4.73 2.77 -7.95
N ILE A 386 4.86 3.08 -6.66
CA ILE A 386 4.42 4.36 -6.09
C ILE A 386 5.39 5.49 -6.48
N TRP A 387 6.69 5.21 -6.50
CA TRP A 387 7.71 6.14 -6.99
C TRP A 387 7.45 6.51 -8.45
N ASP A 388 7.40 5.52 -9.34
CA ASP A 388 7.22 5.70 -10.78
C ASP A 388 5.91 6.47 -11.08
N MET A 389 4.80 6.10 -10.44
CA MET A 389 3.52 6.80 -10.58
C MET A 389 3.57 8.27 -10.11
N ASN A 390 4.37 8.59 -9.08
CA ASN A 390 4.52 9.96 -8.60
C ASN A 390 5.50 10.76 -9.48
N GLU A 391 6.54 10.12 -10.00
CA GLU A 391 7.49 10.70 -10.96
C GLU A 391 6.78 11.05 -12.28
N GLU A 392 5.94 10.14 -12.82
CA GLU A 392 5.07 10.40 -13.97
C GLU A 392 4.16 11.62 -13.74
N LYS A 393 3.48 11.71 -12.58
CA LYS A 393 2.60 12.84 -12.24
C LYS A 393 3.35 14.16 -12.06
N ALA A 394 4.54 14.12 -11.46
CA ALA A 394 5.39 15.30 -11.29
C ALA A 394 5.88 15.82 -12.65
N ASN A 395 6.30 14.93 -13.54
CA ASN A 395 6.67 15.25 -14.92
C ASN A 395 5.46 15.81 -15.72
N GLU A 396 4.28 15.20 -15.60
CA GLU A 396 3.04 15.71 -16.22
C GLU A 396 2.69 17.14 -15.77
N LEU A 397 2.90 17.46 -14.49
CA LEU A 397 2.67 18.80 -13.94
C LEU A 397 3.77 19.78 -14.41
N LEU A 398 5.03 19.34 -14.40
CA LEU A 398 6.16 20.11 -14.90
C LEU A 398 5.98 20.48 -16.38
N ASP A 399 5.59 19.54 -17.25
CA ASP A 399 5.33 19.79 -18.67
C ASP A 399 4.20 20.82 -18.87
N LYS A 400 3.15 20.77 -18.05
CA LYS A 400 2.06 21.77 -18.07
C LYS A 400 2.57 23.16 -17.69
N ILE A 401 3.46 23.27 -16.70
CA ILE A 401 4.07 24.54 -16.27
C ILE A 401 5.09 25.04 -17.31
N LEU A 402 5.93 24.16 -17.87
CA LEU A 402 6.88 24.50 -18.94
C LEU A 402 6.17 25.00 -20.20
N ASN A 403 5.06 24.38 -20.58
CA ASN A 403 4.22 24.82 -21.70
C ASN A 403 3.53 26.16 -21.40
N ALA A 404 3.06 26.39 -20.17
CA ALA A 404 2.50 27.68 -19.75
C ALA A 404 3.56 28.81 -19.76
N ASP A 405 4.75 28.55 -19.22
CA ASP A 405 5.90 29.47 -19.25
C ASP A 405 6.33 29.77 -20.70
N LYS A 406 6.37 28.75 -21.58
CA LYS A 406 6.62 28.93 -23.00
C LYS A 406 5.58 29.84 -23.66
N VAL A 407 4.29 29.62 -23.41
CA VAL A 407 3.20 30.48 -23.91
C VAL A 407 3.35 31.92 -23.41
N ILE A 408 3.74 32.13 -22.14
CA ILE A 408 3.98 33.47 -21.58
C ILE A 408 5.17 34.15 -22.28
N TYR A 409 6.30 33.46 -22.45
CA TYR A 409 7.47 34.03 -23.12
C TYR A 409 7.23 34.33 -24.61
N GLU A 410 6.62 33.40 -25.35
CA GLU A 410 6.43 33.55 -26.81
C GLU A 410 5.26 34.50 -27.15
N GLN A 411 4.13 34.45 -26.44
CA GLN A 411 2.93 35.22 -26.81
C GLN A 411 2.83 36.58 -26.09
N LEU A 412 3.11 36.62 -24.78
CA LEU A 412 2.94 37.82 -23.95
C LEU A 412 4.21 38.68 -23.94
N LEU A 413 5.39 38.08 -23.74
CA LEU A 413 6.67 38.81 -23.74
C LEU A 413 7.29 38.96 -25.14
N ARG A 414 6.90 38.10 -26.10
CA ARG A 414 7.48 38.00 -27.46
C ARG A 414 9.01 37.81 -27.45
N MET A 415 9.50 37.03 -26.51
CA MET A 415 10.90 36.63 -26.39
C MET A 415 11.07 35.16 -26.76
N GLU A 416 12.26 34.78 -27.21
CA GLU A 416 12.62 33.37 -27.39
C GLU A 416 12.55 32.66 -26.03
N TRP A 417 11.63 31.70 -25.88
CA TRP A 417 11.61 30.84 -24.71
C TRP A 417 12.80 29.89 -24.73
N LYS A 418 13.40 29.66 -23.55
CA LYS A 418 14.47 28.70 -23.35
C LYS A 418 14.10 27.76 -22.20
N PRO A 419 14.31 26.44 -22.36
CA PRO A 419 14.09 25.50 -21.27
C PRO A 419 15.02 25.82 -20.10
N PRO A 420 14.64 25.46 -18.85
CA PRO A 420 15.50 25.64 -17.68
C PRO A 420 16.85 24.93 -17.80
N GLU A 421 17.90 25.53 -17.22
CA GLU A 421 19.28 25.03 -17.31
C GLU A 421 19.54 23.79 -16.43
N LYS A 422 18.69 23.53 -15.43
CA LYS A 422 18.74 22.34 -14.57
C LYS A 422 17.96 21.20 -15.21
N THR A 423 18.64 20.12 -15.58
CA THR A 423 18.00 18.84 -15.93
C THR A 423 17.53 18.12 -14.66
N LEU A 424 16.38 17.44 -14.74
CA LEU A 424 15.95 16.48 -13.73
C LEU A 424 16.98 15.35 -13.57
N LEU A 425 17.04 14.78 -12.36
CA LEU A 425 17.58 13.44 -12.15
C LEU A 425 16.53 12.40 -12.51
N LYS A 426 16.98 11.20 -12.84
CA LYS A 426 16.19 9.97 -12.72
C LYS A 426 16.57 9.23 -11.44
N LYS A 427 15.77 8.23 -11.07
CA LYS A 427 16.10 7.31 -9.98
C LYS A 427 17.44 6.58 -10.18
N GLU A 428 17.83 6.29 -11.42
CA GLU A 428 19.13 5.67 -11.75
C GLU A 428 20.34 6.57 -11.43
N ASP A 429 20.15 7.90 -11.38
CA ASP A 429 21.22 8.87 -11.10
C ASP A 429 21.46 9.09 -9.58
N LEU A 430 20.64 8.47 -8.71
CA LEU A 430 20.75 8.61 -7.26
C LEU A 430 21.87 7.70 -6.68
N PRO A 431 22.86 8.23 -5.95
CA PRO A 431 23.96 7.43 -5.41
C PRO A 431 23.51 6.26 -4.54
N SER A 432 22.51 6.45 -3.68
CA SER A 432 21.98 5.35 -2.85
C SER A 432 21.29 4.26 -3.67
N TYR A 433 20.52 4.63 -4.71
CA TYR A 433 19.90 3.66 -5.62
C TYR A 433 20.97 2.85 -6.39
N HIS A 434 21.94 3.55 -7.00
CA HIS A 434 23.02 2.92 -7.76
C HIS A 434 23.85 1.96 -6.90
N ASN A 435 24.28 2.39 -5.71
CA ASN A 435 25.02 1.54 -4.77
C ASN A 435 24.24 0.27 -4.36
N VAL A 436 22.92 0.38 -4.17
CA VAL A 436 22.07 -0.77 -3.83
C VAL A 436 21.92 -1.72 -5.01
N MET A 437 21.74 -1.20 -6.23
CA MET A 437 21.67 -2.04 -7.43
C MET A 437 23.00 -2.77 -7.68
N CYS A 438 24.14 -2.09 -7.60
CA CYS A 438 25.45 -2.73 -7.76
C CYS A 438 25.71 -3.80 -6.69
N ALA A 439 25.31 -3.57 -5.43
CA ALA A 439 25.43 -4.57 -4.38
C ALA A 439 24.56 -5.82 -4.66
N ILE A 440 23.31 -5.64 -5.12
CA ILE A 440 22.42 -6.73 -5.51
C ILE A 440 22.99 -7.49 -6.72
N GLU A 441 23.55 -6.80 -7.71
CA GLU A 441 24.14 -7.42 -8.90
C GLU A 441 25.40 -8.21 -8.57
N GLU A 442 26.29 -7.69 -7.73
CA GLU A 442 27.48 -8.42 -7.28
C GLU A 442 27.15 -9.61 -6.37
N GLU A 443 26.19 -9.48 -5.46
CA GLU A 443 25.66 -10.58 -4.65
C GLU A 443 25.13 -11.72 -5.56
N ASN A 444 24.32 -11.38 -6.57
CA ASN A 444 23.83 -12.35 -7.55
C ASN A 444 24.95 -12.95 -8.42
N ARG A 445 25.96 -12.16 -8.81
CA ARG A 445 27.12 -12.64 -9.58
C ARG A 445 27.91 -13.68 -8.79
N LEU A 446 28.27 -13.38 -7.54
CA LEU A 446 28.98 -14.29 -6.64
C LEU A 446 28.17 -15.57 -6.33
N ILE A 447 26.84 -15.46 -6.21
CA ILE A 447 25.95 -16.63 -6.06
C ILE A 447 25.96 -17.50 -7.33
N ASN A 448 25.97 -16.91 -8.53
CA ASN A 448 26.04 -17.66 -9.79
C ASN A 448 27.41 -18.33 -9.99
N GLU A 449 28.51 -17.60 -9.79
CA GLU A 449 29.88 -18.11 -9.87
C GLU A 449 30.05 -19.38 -9.00
N LYS A 450 29.62 -19.32 -7.74
CA LYS A 450 29.66 -20.47 -6.81
C LYS A 450 28.75 -21.63 -7.26
N LYS A 451 27.56 -21.34 -7.81
CA LYS A 451 26.61 -22.36 -8.31
C LYS A 451 27.06 -23.08 -9.58
N ILE A 452 27.87 -22.44 -10.42
CA ILE A 452 28.41 -23.04 -11.65
C ILE A 452 29.45 -24.10 -11.32
N ILE A 453 30.40 -23.79 -10.42
CA ILE A 453 31.53 -24.66 -10.05
C ILE A 453 31.04 -26.04 -9.58
N CYS A 454 30.03 -26.10 -8.71
CA CYS A 454 29.53 -27.37 -8.17
C CYS A 454 28.58 -28.15 -9.10
N LYS A 455 28.23 -27.63 -10.28
CA LYS A 455 27.45 -28.36 -11.30
C LYS A 455 28.32 -29.07 -12.35
N ALA A 456 29.62 -28.82 -12.37
CA ALA A 456 30.54 -29.26 -13.43
C ALA A 456 30.98 -30.74 -13.39
N TYR A 457 30.27 -31.63 -12.69
CA TYR A 457 30.57 -33.08 -12.72
C TYR A 457 29.69 -33.82 -13.74
N LYS A 458 30.20 -33.94 -14.97
CA LYS A 458 29.73 -34.96 -15.93
C LYS A 458 30.45 -36.28 -15.59
N PRO A 459 29.74 -37.40 -15.33
CA PRO A 459 30.40 -38.71 -15.16
C PRO A 459 31.10 -39.14 -16.45
N ALA A 460 32.24 -39.84 -16.32
CA ALA A 460 32.89 -40.49 -17.46
C ALA A 460 31.94 -41.47 -18.16
N SER A 461 32.00 -41.50 -19.50
CA SER A 461 31.02 -42.20 -20.35
C SER A 461 31.59 -43.43 -21.06
N THR A 462 32.91 -43.48 -21.20
CA THR A 462 33.64 -44.59 -21.81
C THR A 462 34.43 -45.39 -20.77
N ILE A 463 34.71 -46.66 -21.09
CA ILE A 463 35.44 -47.56 -20.17
C ILE A 463 36.89 -47.11 -19.93
N GLU A 464 37.46 -46.35 -20.86
CA GLU A 464 38.84 -45.86 -20.80
C GLU A 464 38.96 -44.62 -19.90
N GLU A 465 38.04 -43.66 -20.03
CA GLU A 465 37.90 -42.52 -19.11
C GLU A 465 37.72 -43.00 -17.65
N ILE A 466 36.80 -43.95 -17.42
CA ILE A 466 36.53 -44.50 -16.07
C ILE A 466 37.80 -45.12 -15.45
N ASN A 467 38.63 -45.79 -16.24
CA ASN A 467 39.88 -46.38 -15.75
C ASN A 467 40.95 -45.31 -15.49
N LEU A 468 41.02 -44.24 -16.29
CA LEU A 468 41.92 -43.10 -16.04
C LEU A 468 41.51 -42.32 -14.79
N GLU A 469 40.22 -42.04 -14.61
CA GLU A 469 39.69 -41.41 -13.39
C GLU A 469 40.02 -42.25 -12.15
N ARG A 470 39.80 -43.57 -12.20
CA ARG A 470 40.17 -44.50 -11.11
C ARG A 470 41.67 -44.51 -10.82
N GLN A 471 42.54 -44.42 -11.83
CA GLN A 471 43.99 -44.38 -11.61
C GLN A 471 44.46 -43.07 -10.95
N LEU A 472 43.92 -41.93 -11.37
CA LEU A 472 44.24 -40.63 -10.77
C LEU A 472 43.65 -40.50 -9.36
N LEU A 473 42.39 -40.92 -9.19
CA LEU A 473 41.67 -40.92 -7.90
C LEU A 473 42.39 -41.81 -6.86
N ASN A 474 42.85 -43.00 -7.23
CA ASN A 474 43.65 -43.85 -6.33
C ASN A 474 45.00 -43.24 -5.92
N ARG A 475 45.59 -42.34 -6.73
CA ARG A 475 46.81 -41.59 -6.37
C ARG A 475 46.49 -40.46 -5.40
N ILE A 476 45.44 -39.68 -5.69
CA ILE A 476 44.92 -38.62 -4.82
C ILE A 476 44.58 -39.18 -3.42
N ILE A 477 43.83 -40.28 -3.38
CA ILE A 477 43.40 -40.95 -2.16
C ILE A 477 44.59 -41.42 -1.32
N LYS A 478 45.63 -42.01 -1.93
CA LYS A 478 46.88 -42.36 -1.23
C LYS A 478 47.54 -41.14 -0.60
N GLN A 479 47.73 -40.07 -1.36
CA GLN A 479 48.33 -38.83 -0.84
C GLN A 479 47.51 -38.14 0.24
N ILE A 480 46.18 -38.33 0.27
CA ILE A 480 45.33 -37.89 1.39
C ILE A 480 45.59 -38.76 2.62
N SER A 481 45.60 -40.10 2.48
CA SER A 481 45.94 -41.02 3.58
C SER A 481 47.33 -40.79 4.17
N ASP A 482 48.30 -40.35 3.38
CA ASP A 482 49.69 -40.12 3.80
C ASP A 482 49.93 -38.70 4.39
N ARG A 483 48.92 -37.81 4.36
CA ARG A 483 49.05 -36.39 4.76
C ARG A 483 47.96 -35.89 5.70
N CYS A 484 46.91 -36.68 5.92
CA CYS A 484 45.79 -36.35 6.81
C CYS A 484 45.80 -37.14 8.14
N ASP A 485 46.95 -37.65 8.57
CA ASP A 485 47.11 -38.31 9.88
C ASP A 485 46.66 -37.43 11.06
N TYR A 486 46.69 -36.10 10.92
CA TYR A 486 46.16 -35.13 11.90
C TYR A 486 44.62 -35.16 12.07
N LEU A 487 43.90 -35.93 11.24
CA LEU A 487 42.45 -36.19 11.38
C LEU A 487 42.16 -37.54 12.06
N ILE A 488 43.19 -38.24 12.54
CA ILE A 488 43.13 -39.60 13.07
C ILE A 488 43.65 -39.60 14.52
N GLU A 489 43.03 -40.36 15.42
CA GLU A 489 43.51 -40.45 16.81
C GLU A 489 44.86 -41.18 16.90
N ASP A 490 45.82 -40.63 17.66
CA ASP A 490 47.17 -41.19 17.83
C ASP A 490 47.15 -42.68 18.26
N LYS A 491 46.23 -43.03 19.17
CA LYS A 491 46.04 -44.41 19.64
C LYS A 491 45.59 -45.37 18.54
N LEU A 492 44.83 -44.89 17.55
CA LEU A 492 44.45 -45.69 16.40
C LEU A 492 45.66 -45.89 15.48
N LEU A 493 46.51 -44.87 15.31
CA LEU A 493 47.76 -44.99 14.56
C LEU A 493 48.72 -46.01 15.20
N GLU A 494 48.86 -46.02 16.53
CA GLU A 494 49.60 -47.06 17.27
C GLU A 494 49.03 -48.46 17.04
N LEU A 495 47.71 -48.62 17.19
CA LEU A 495 47.03 -49.91 17.01
C LEU A 495 47.06 -50.44 15.58
N LEU A 496 47.29 -49.58 14.58
CA LEU A 496 47.36 -49.95 13.17
C LEU A 496 48.75 -50.46 12.73
N LEU A 497 49.82 -50.17 13.48
CA LEU A 497 51.21 -50.59 13.16
C LEU A 497 51.41 -52.07 12.79
N PRO A 498 50.77 -53.07 13.43
CA PRO A 498 50.99 -54.49 13.11
C PRO A 498 50.18 -55.03 11.90
N TYR A 499 49.31 -54.22 11.29
CA TYR A 499 48.47 -54.64 10.15
C TYR A 499 49.17 -54.41 8.79
N THR A 500 48.61 -54.94 7.69
CA THR A 500 49.23 -54.72 6.37
C THR A 500 49.00 -53.29 5.89
N THR A 501 49.90 -52.79 5.04
CA THR A 501 49.81 -51.40 4.52
C THR A 501 48.53 -51.11 3.75
N ASN A 502 47.86 -52.14 3.20
CA ASN A 502 46.55 -51.98 2.57
C ASN A 502 45.43 -51.84 3.62
N ASP A 503 45.45 -52.64 4.69
CA ASP A 503 44.47 -52.56 5.78
C ASP A 503 44.59 -51.23 6.53
N GLN A 504 45.84 -50.82 6.82
CA GLN A 504 46.18 -49.51 7.37
C GLN A 504 45.60 -48.37 6.53
N LEU A 505 45.82 -48.40 5.21
CA LEU A 505 45.32 -47.38 4.30
C LEU A 505 43.78 -47.34 4.24
N ILE A 506 43.11 -48.50 4.20
CA ILE A 506 41.64 -48.55 4.21
C ILE A 506 41.09 -47.92 5.50
N ILE A 507 41.64 -48.27 6.67
CA ILE A 507 41.14 -47.76 7.96
C ILE A 507 41.47 -46.27 8.14
N ARG A 508 42.66 -45.81 7.71
CA ARG A 508 43.00 -44.38 7.70
C ARG A 508 42.03 -43.58 6.83
N LEU A 509 41.72 -44.07 5.63
CA LEU A 509 40.80 -43.42 4.70
C LEU A 509 39.36 -43.37 5.20
N ASP A 510 38.88 -44.44 5.84
CA ASP A 510 37.53 -44.47 6.42
C ASP A 510 37.38 -43.38 7.50
N ASN A 511 38.38 -43.25 8.39
CA ASN A 511 38.42 -42.18 9.40
C ASN A 511 38.52 -40.79 8.76
N VAL A 512 39.38 -40.60 7.75
CA VAL A 512 39.52 -39.30 7.05
C VAL A 512 38.24 -38.92 6.28
N PHE A 513 37.56 -39.87 5.64
CA PHE A 513 36.29 -39.61 4.95
C PHE A 513 35.13 -39.39 5.93
N GLN A 514 35.13 -40.07 7.07
CA GLN A 514 34.20 -39.81 8.17
C GLN A 514 34.39 -38.40 8.74
N ALA A 515 35.64 -37.97 8.98
CA ALA A 515 35.99 -36.62 9.43
C ALA A 515 35.64 -35.53 8.39
N LEU A 516 35.85 -35.80 7.09
CA LEU A 516 35.48 -34.90 6.00
C LEU A 516 33.98 -35.00 5.60
N ASN A 517 33.20 -35.88 6.25
CA ASN A 517 31.78 -36.13 6.00
C ASN A 517 31.45 -36.47 4.53
N ILE A 518 32.34 -37.26 3.89
CA ILE A 518 32.20 -37.83 2.54
C ILE A 518 31.52 -39.19 2.67
N LYS A 519 30.36 -39.36 2.03
CA LYS A 519 29.44 -40.50 2.21
C LYS A 519 28.92 -41.13 0.91
N SER A 520 29.27 -40.57 -0.25
CA SER A 520 28.81 -41.09 -1.56
C SER A 520 29.91 -41.03 -2.64
N GLU A 521 29.92 -42.04 -3.50
CA GLU A 521 30.84 -42.18 -4.65
C GLU A 521 30.85 -40.93 -5.56
N LYS A 522 29.72 -40.23 -5.66
CA LYS A 522 29.62 -38.98 -6.43
C LYS A 522 30.44 -37.85 -5.81
N GLU A 523 30.51 -37.79 -4.49
CA GLU A 523 31.26 -36.79 -3.71
C GLU A 523 32.77 -37.04 -3.84
N LEU A 524 33.15 -38.32 -3.82
CA LEU A 524 34.51 -38.77 -4.14
C LEU A 524 34.90 -38.43 -5.60
N GLY A 525 33.94 -38.50 -6.53
CA GLY A 525 34.11 -38.03 -7.91
C GLY A 525 34.29 -36.51 -8.02
N PHE A 526 33.58 -35.70 -7.23
CA PHE A 526 33.79 -34.25 -7.19
C PHE A 526 35.21 -33.86 -6.76
N LEU A 527 35.85 -34.65 -5.89
CA LEU A 527 37.22 -34.42 -5.41
C LEU A 527 38.23 -34.22 -6.57
N LEU A 528 38.08 -34.98 -7.67
CA LEU A 528 38.92 -34.83 -8.88
C LEU A 528 38.89 -33.39 -9.44
N ASN A 529 37.71 -32.76 -9.50
CA ASN A 529 37.55 -31.41 -10.06
C ASN A 529 38.33 -30.35 -9.25
N PHE A 530 38.50 -30.52 -7.93
CA PHE A 530 39.24 -29.59 -7.06
C PHE A 530 40.75 -29.89 -6.99
N PHE A 531 41.15 -31.12 -7.29
CA PHE A 531 42.55 -31.55 -7.27
C PHE A 531 43.24 -31.40 -8.63
N LEU A 532 42.51 -31.48 -9.75
CA LEU A 532 43.05 -31.29 -11.11
C LEU A 532 43.80 -29.96 -11.33
N PRO A 533 43.36 -28.78 -10.81
CA PRO A 533 44.11 -27.53 -10.92
C PRO A 533 45.48 -27.54 -10.22
N TYR A 534 45.71 -28.48 -9.30
CA TYR A 534 46.95 -28.67 -8.57
C TYR A 534 47.78 -29.87 -9.09
N ALA A 535 47.40 -30.43 -10.25
CA ALA A 535 48.02 -31.62 -10.83
C ALA A 535 49.02 -31.26 -11.94
N TYR A 536 50.25 -31.75 -11.79
CA TYR A 536 51.36 -31.55 -12.71
C TYR A 536 51.77 -32.86 -13.39
N CYS A 537 52.63 -32.79 -14.41
CA CYS A 537 53.15 -33.97 -15.08
C CYS A 537 54.65 -34.18 -14.75
N PRO A 538 55.03 -35.17 -13.92
CA PRO A 538 56.42 -35.39 -13.51
C PRO A 538 57.36 -35.76 -14.67
N MET A 539 56.81 -36.13 -15.83
CA MET A 539 57.55 -36.42 -17.06
C MET A 539 57.70 -35.20 -17.99
N CYS A 540 56.94 -34.12 -17.79
CA CYS A 540 57.03 -32.89 -18.58
C CYS A 540 57.61 -31.70 -17.79
N SER A 541 57.44 -31.65 -16.47
CA SER A 541 57.95 -30.57 -15.60
C SER A 541 59.49 -30.51 -15.49
N LYS A 542 60.24 -31.34 -16.23
CA LYS A 542 61.71 -31.32 -16.27
C LYS A 542 62.29 -30.33 -17.28
N ASP A 543 61.48 -29.83 -18.22
CA ASP A 543 61.94 -28.97 -19.32
C ASP A 543 61.80 -27.44 -19.05
N ILE A 544 61.26 -27.01 -17.90
CA ILE A 544 61.10 -25.58 -17.56
C ILE A 544 61.81 -25.25 -16.24
N SER A 545 63.13 -25.06 -16.30
CA SER A 545 63.97 -24.62 -15.18
C SER A 545 64.45 -23.17 -15.37
N LYS A 546 63.55 -22.21 -15.09
CA LYS A 546 63.70 -20.75 -14.88
C LYS A 546 62.26 -20.20 -14.80
N ASP A 547 61.84 -19.40 -13.82
CA ASP A 547 62.55 -18.33 -13.11
C ASP A 547 62.10 -18.13 -11.64
N ILE A 548 62.96 -17.46 -10.86
CA ILE A 548 62.66 -16.50 -9.76
C ILE A 548 61.53 -16.93 -8.77
N SER A 549 61.81 -17.65 -7.67
CA SER A 549 62.38 -17.15 -6.40
C SER A 549 61.68 -15.94 -5.72
N ARG A 550 60.91 -16.18 -4.64
CA ARG A 550 60.77 -15.32 -3.44
C ARG A 550 59.86 -15.96 -2.38
N PHE A 551 59.89 -15.40 -1.15
CA PHE A 551 59.09 -15.76 0.02
C PHE A 551 59.37 -17.13 0.66
N THR A 552 60.55 -17.21 1.29
CA THR A 552 60.80 -18.06 2.46
C THR A 552 60.35 -17.33 3.73
N GLU A 553 59.50 -17.94 4.54
CA GLU A 553 59.36 -17.63 5.97
C GLU A 553 59.36 -18.94 6.77
N GLU A 554 60.38 -19.13 7.62
CA GLU A 554 60.38 -20.09 8.73
C GLU A 554 59.71 -19.42 9.94
N PRO A 555 59.02 -20.15 10.83
CA PRO A 555 59.71 -20.78 11.99
C PRO A 555 58.99 -22.06 12.52
N PRO A 556 59.40 -22.64 13.68
CA PRO A 556 60.73 -23.13 13.99
C PRO A 556 60.73 -24.60 14.49
N PHE A 557 61.92 -25.18 14.66
CA PHE A 557 62.13 -26.42 15.43
C PHE A 557 61.72 -26.28 16.91
N LEU A 558 61.35 -27.42 17.51
CA LEU A 558 62.02 -27.88 18.74
C LEU A 558 62.12 -29.41 18.77
N LYS A 559 63.18 -29.93 19.41
CA LYS A 559 63.47 -31.37 19.57
C LYS A 559 63.63 -31.69 21.05
N THR A 560 63.27 -32.93 21.40
CA THR A 560 63.96 -33.79 22.39
C THR A 560 63.46 -35.21 22.06
N ASP A 561 64.22 -36.11 21.44
CA ASP A 561 65.52 -36.72 21.77
C ASP A 561 65.41 -37.86 22.80
N VAL A 562 65.87 -39.07 22.36
CA VAL A 562 66.60 -40.07 23.16
C VAL A 562 65.73 -40.87 24.17
N GLU A 563 65.81 -42.21 24.30
CA GLU A 563 66.98 -43.10 24.35
C GLU A 563 67.03 -44.27 23.32
N GLN A 564 68.20 -44.91 23.23
CA GLN A 564 68.55 -45.96 22.27
C GLN A 564 69.50 -47.01 22.90
N ALA A 565 69.02 -48.25 23.10
CA ALA A 565 69.79 -49.50 23.25
C ALA A 565 68.80 -50.66 23.03
N ASP A 566 68.97 -51.62 22.12
CA ASP A 566 70.12 -52.45 21.72
C ASP A 566 70.55 -53.49 22.77
N VAL A 567 70.31 -54.78 22.46
CA VAL A 567 71.34 -55.84 22.44
C VAL A 567 70.73 -57.18 21.93
N CYS A 568 71.48 -57.85 21.05
CA CYS A 568 71.30 -59.21 20.54
C CYS A 568 71.15 -60.27 21.67
N GLY A 569 70.44 -61.40 21.57
CA GLY A 569 69.84 -62.13 20.44
C GLY A 569 70.25 -63.61 20.48
N ASN A 570 69.54 -64.53 19.79
CA ASN A 570 69.99 -65.90 19.51
C ASN A 570 69.11 -66.59 18.45
N ALA A 571 69.58 -67.72 17.90
CA ALA A 571 69.13 -68.25 16.61
C ALA A 571 68.27 -69.54 16.66
N GLU A 572 67.57 -69.77 15.54
CA GLU A 572 67.18 -71.05 14.93
C GLU A 572 66.58 -72.19 15.79
N GLU A 573 65.30 -72.52 15.55
CA GLU A 573 64.96 -73.90 15.15
C GLU A 573 63.73 -73.95 14.21
N PHE A 574 63.77 -74.82 13.19
CA PHE A 574 62.71 -74.98 12.17
C PHE A 574 61.93 -76.30 12.36
N THR A 575 60.66 -76.24 12.78
CA THR A 575 59.80 -77.44 12.94
C THR A 575 58.44 -77.38 12.23
N LYS A 576 58.50 -77.64 10.92
CA LYS A 576 57.73 -78.69 10.19
C LYS A 576 56.17 -78.77 10.22
N ASP A 577 55.41 -78.00 10.98
CA ASP A 577 53.94 -78.16 11.03
C ASP A 577 53.11 -77.32 10.03
N LYS A 578 53.69 -76.31 9.38
CA LYS A 578 53.01 -75.52 8.32
C LYS A 578 52.71 -76.29 7.01
N ALA A 579 53.00 -77.59 6.95
CA ALA A 579 52.77 -78.45 5.77
C ALA A 579 51.45 -79.26 5.80
N LYS A 580 50.74 -79.35 6.93
CA LYS A 580 49.51 -80.19 7.04
C LYS A 580 48.19 -79.43 6.91
N LEU A 581 48.18 -78.11 7.12
CA LEU A 581 46.97 -77.28 7.09
C LEU A 581 46.55 -76.81 5.69
N ILE A 582 47.37 -77.08 4.66
CA ILE A 582 47.11 -76.71 3.25
C ILE A 582 46.55 -77.91 2.45
N ALA A 583 46.63 -79.13 2.99
CA ALA A 583 46.11 -80.35 2.35
C ALA A 583 44.59 -80.53 2.54
N THR A 584 44.05 -80.21 3.72
CA THR A 584 42.66 -80.48 4.11
C THR A 584 41.62 -79.48 3.60
N VAL A 585 42.02 -78.43 2.88
CA VAL A 585 41.13 -77.38 2.35
C VAL A 585 40.92 -77.53 0.83
N LYS A 586 41.44 -78.61 0.21
CA LYS A 586 41.41 -78.83 -1.24
C LYS A 586 40.53 -79.98 -1.74
N GLU A 587 39.76 -80.62 -0.85
CA GLU A 587 39.08 -81.89 -1.13
C GLU A 587 37.58 -81.88 -0.79
N ALA A 588 36.94 -80.70 -0.83
CA ALA A 588 35.53 -80.53 -0.43
C ALA A 588 34.77 -79.44 -1.21
N ILE A 589 34.94 -79.38 -2.55
CA ILE A 589 33.99 -78.72 -3.45
C ILE A 589 33.85 -79.56 -4.72
N TYR A 590 32.77 -80.36 -4.82
CA TYR A 590 31.75 -80.28 -5.88
C TYR A 590 30.63 -81.30 -5.62
N ASP A 591 29.58 -81.22 -6.45
CA ASP A 591 28.40 -82.09 -6.56
C ASP A 591 27.36 -82.05 -5.42
N GLU A 592 26.05 -82.18 -5.67
CA GLU A 592 25.12 -81.42 -6.53
C GLU A 592 23.71 -82.09 -6.44
N GLN A 593 22.62 -81.31 -6.34
CA GLN A 593 21.20 -81.74 -6.51
C GLN A 593 20.67 -82.79 -5.49
N LEU A 594 19.37 -82.96 -5.16
CA LEU A 594 18.08 -82.30 -5.42
C LEU A 594 17.23 -82.48 -4.11
N SER A 595 16.21 -81.68 -3.75
CA SER A 595 14.86 -81.67 -4.35
C SER A 595 13.95 -80.58 -3.71
N THR A 596 12.88 -80.20 -4.41
CA THR A 596 11.78 -79.29 -3.95
C THR A 596 10.60 -80.07 -3.31
N PRO A 597 9.54 -79.42 -2.75
CA PRO A 597 8.42 -78.75 -3.49
C PRO A 597 8.28 -77.23 -3.18
N SER A 598 7.75 -76.34 -4.03
CA SER A 598 6.35 -76.13 -4.52
C SER A 598 5.41 -75.53 -3.44
N ASP A 599 4.51 -74.54 -3.64
CA ASP A 599 3.84 -73.90 -4.80
C ASP A 599 3.48 -72.40 -4.46
N GLU A 600 3.00 -71.43 -5.28
CA GLU A 600 2.75 -71.26 -6.73
C GLU A 600 2.66 -69.74 -7.16
N VAL A 601 2.63 -69.47 -8.49
CA VAL A 601 1.86 -68.47 -9.32
C VAL A 601 1.29 -67.13 -8.75
N SER A 602 1.23 -65.95 -9.43
CA SER A 602 1.84 -65.24 -10.61
C SER A 602 1.25 -63.76 -10.62
N ILE A 603 1.13 -62.87 -11.64
CA ILE A 603 1.46 -62.74 -13.09
C ILE A 603 1.43 -61.23 -13.56
N ILE A 604 2.24 -60.82 -14.57
CA ILE A 604 2.15 -59.61 -15.48
C ILE A 604 2.03 -58.16 -14.88
N GLY A 605 2.58 -57.06 -15.45
CA GLY A 605 3.52 -56.86 -16.57
C GLY A 605 3.28 -55.59 -17.45
N THR A 606 4.35 -55.00 -18.03
CA THR A 606 4.40 -53.89 -19.04
C THR A 606 3.98 -52.47 -18.56
N SER A 607 4.26 -51.34 -19.24
CA SER A 607 4.87 -51.04 -20.56
C SER A 607 5.62 -49.69 -20.59
N SER A 608 6.27 -49.30 -21.71
CA SER A 608 7.05 -48.05 -21.89
C SER A 608 6.83 -47.36 -23.26
N ARG A 609 7.04 -46.02 -23.37
CA ARG A 609 7.25 -45.22 -24.62
C ARG A 609 7.46 -43.71 -24.31
N SER A 610 8.52 -43.03 -24.81
CA SER A 610 8.64 -42.15 -26.02
C SER A 610 7.93 -40.77 -25.93
N SER A 611 8.40 -39.62 -26.48
CA SER A 611 9.39 -39.36 -27.55
C SER A 611 9.94 -37.90 -27.59
N SER A 612 10.92 -37.65 -28.48
CA SER A 612 11.65 -36.42 -28.94
C SER A 612 10.77 -35.26 -29.50
N THR A 613 11.22 -34.05 -29.96
CA THR A 613 12.47 -33.62 -30.67
C THR A 613 12.62 -32.07 -30.86
N GLY A 614 13.86 -31.53 -31.04
CA GLY A 614 14.20 -30.31 -31.84
C GLY A 614 14.12 -28.89 -31.20
N THR A 615 14.72 -27.79 -31.70
CA THR A 615 15.77 -27.52 -32.75
C THR A 615 16.43 -26.11 -32.58
N LEU A 616 17.67 -25.96 -33.09
CA LEU A 616 18.70 -24.88 -33.14
C LEU A 616 18.35 -23.37 -33.44
N LEU A 617 19.07 -22.43 -32.75
CA LEU A 617 19.93 -21.26 -33.18
C LEU A 617 19.48 -20.21 -34.26
N PRO A 618 20.18 -19.03 -34.48
CA PRO A 618 21.01 -18.11 -33.63
C PRO A 618 20.74 -16.57 -33.90
N ILE A 619 21.76 -15.68 -33.75
CA ILE A 619 21.89 -14.22 -34.15
C ILE A 619 21.43 -13.24 -33.02
N ALA A 620 22.26 -12.42 -32.32
CA ALA A 620 23.29 -11.38 -32.65
C ALA A 620 22.68 -9.95 -32.82
N GLU A 621 23.32 -8.81 -32.48
CA GLU A 621 24.66 -8.48 -31.92
C GLU A 621 24.75 -7.02 -31.35
N CYS A 622 25.62 -6.78 -30.35
CA CYS A 622 26.35 -5.51 -30.04
C CYS A 622 25.54 -4.20 -29.74
N THR A 623 26.12 -3.06 -29.27
CA THR A 623 27.52 -2.55 -29.25
C THR A 623 27.95 -1.76 -27.98
N SER A 624 29.14 -2.08 -27.43
CA SER A 624 30.22 -1.16 -26.97
C SER A 624 29.99 -0.16 -25.79
N THR A 625 31.00 0.37 -25.07
CA THR A 625 32.46 0.56 -25.33
C THR A 625 33.37 0.45 -24.08
N SER A 626 34.61 -0.06 -24.27
CA SER A 626 35.93 0.33 -23.68
C SER A 626 36.10 0.81 -22.22
N ASP A 627 37.22 0.58 -21.51
CA ASP A 627 38.39 -0.31 -21.66
C ASP A 627 39.22 -0.29 -20.36
N GLY A 628 40.02 -1.33 -20.07
CA GLY A 628 40.86 -1.37 -18.86
C GLY A 628 41.51 -2.73 -18.57
N SER A 629 42.48 -3.14 -19.38
CA SER A 629 42.99 -4.52 -19.41
C SER A 629 43.81 -4.93 -18.17
N ILE A 630 43.43 -6.07 -17.56
CA ILE A 630 44.34 -7.23 -17.47
C ILE A 630 43.59 -8.42 -18.06
N SER A 631 44.04 -8.89 -19.23
CA SER A 631 43.58 -10.15 -19.81
C SER A 631 44.57 -11.27 -19.48
N ASP A 632 44.05 -12.46 -19.17
CA ASP A 632 44.09 -13.60 -20.10
C ASP A 632 43.36 -14.81 -19.48
N ILE A 633 43.11 -15.85 -20.29
CA ILE A 633 42.45 -17.12 -19.91
C ILE A 633 40.94 -17.03 -19.56
N VAL A 634 40.12 -16.38 -20.41
CA VAL A 634 38.73 -16.81 -20.66
C VAL A 634 38.36 -16.62 -22.14
N LYS A 635 38.74 -17.56 -23.01
CA LYS A 635 38.20 -17.75 -24.39
C LYS A 635 38.45 -19.17 -24.94
N ASP A 636 37.78 -20.19 -24.39
CA ASP A 636 37.50 -21.45 -25.11
C ASP A 636 36.34 -22.23 -24.47
N ASP A 637 35.10 -21.78 -24.69
CA ASP A 637 33.91 -22.17 -23.90
C ASP A 637 33.08 -23.32 -24.51
N ASP A 638 33.67 -24.15 -25.37
CA ASP A 638 32.95 -25.25 -26.06
C ASP A 638 33.70 -26.60 -26.06
N GLN A 639 34.91 -26.70 -25.47
CA GLN A 639 35.62 -27.98 -25.40
C GLN A 639 36.56 -28.18 -24.20
N MET A 640 36.07 -27.93 -22.98
CA MET A 640 36.74 -28.38 -21.74
C MET A 640 36.64 -29.91 -21.55
N GLN A 641 37.28 -30.67 -22.44
CA GLN A 641 37.54 -32.10 -22.25
C GLN A 641 38.43 -32.30 -21.01
N ARG A 642 38.10 -33.32 -20.20
CA ARG A 642 38.90 -33.69 -19.02
C ARG A 642 40.28 -34.22 -19.46
N ARG A 643 41.29 -33.33 -19.53
CA ARG A 643 42.70 -33.72 -19.68
C ARG A 643 43.24 -34.34 -18.38
N LEU A 644 42.79 -35.57 -18.10
CA LEU A 644 43.32 -36.46 -17.06
C LEU A 644 44.77 -36.91 -17.36
N LEU A 645 45.21 -36.65 -18.59
CA LEU A 645 46.56 -36.86 -19.11
C LEU A 645 47.11 -35.53 -19.60
N CYS A 646 48.41 -35.31 -19.41
CA CYS A 646 49.15 -34.24 -20.08
C CYS A 646 49.16 -34.44 -21.60
N ASP A 647 49.39 -33.39 -22.38
CA ASP A 647 49.37 -33.35 -23.86
C ASP A 647 50.28 -34.37 -24.59
N LYS A 648 51.16 -35.08 -23.86
CA LYS A 648 51.99 -36.20 -24.34
C LYS A 648 51.48 -37.59 -23.91
N GLY A 649 50.26 -37.70 -23.37
CA GLY A 649 49.65 -38.95 -22.90
C GLY A 649 50.10 -39.43 -21.51
N HIS A 650 50.74 -38.57 -20.71
CA HIS A 650 51.26 -38.93 -19.39
C HIS A 650 50.23 -38.71 -18.27
N LEU A 651 50.16 -39.65 -17.31
CA LEU A 651 49.41 -39.48 -16.06
C LEU A 651 49.91 -38.26 -15.27
N LEU A 652 48.97 -37.58 -14.60
CA LEU A 652 49.24 -36.47 -13.70
C LEU A 652 49.54 -36.98 -12.28
N GLU A 653 50.31 -36.19 -11.53
CA GLU A 653 50.60 -36.34 -10.10
C GLU A 653 50.38 -35.00 -9.39
N ILE A 654 50.24 -35.03 -8.07
CA ILE A 654 49.96 -33.84 -7.25
C ILE A 654 51.04 -33.70 -6.19
N GLU A 655 51.47 -32.47 -5.93
CA GLU A 655 52.56 -32.20 -5.00
C GLU A 655 52.04 -32.22 -3.56
N THR A 656 52.76 -32.85 -2.63
CA THR A 656 52.30 -33.16 -1.26
C THR A 656 52.06 -31.93 -0.37
N MET A 657 52.47 -30.75 -0.84
CA MET A 657 52.16 -29.44 -0.25
C MET A 657 50.80 -28.88 -0.70
N PHE A 658 50.30 -29.25 -1.89
CA PHE A 658 49.00 -28.77 -2.39
C PHE A 658 47.82 -29.63 -1.93
N VAL A 659 48.04 -30.87 -1.46
CA VAL A 659 46.98 -31.76 -0.95
C VAL A 659 46.12 -31.07 0.11
N SER A 660 46.73 -30.46 1.14
CA SER A 660 46.01 -29.74 2.19
C SER A 660 45.33 -28.44 1.70
N ARG A 661 45.77 -27.88 0.58
CA ARG A 661 45.16 -26.70 -0.06
C ARG A 661 43.97 -27.11 -0.92
N ALA A 662 44.10 -28.18 -1.71
CA ALA A 662 43.01 -28.76 -2.49
C ALA A 662 41.90 -29.35 -1.60
N LEU A 663 42.25 -29.97 -0.47
CA LEU A 663 41.27 -30.36 0.56
C LEU A 663 40.57 -29.15 1.20
N ARG A 664 41.30 -28.05 1.44
CA ARG A 664 40.71 -26.80 1.95
C ARG A 664 39.75 -26.20 0.93
N ASP A 665 40.17 -26.04 -0.33
CA ASP A 665 39.31 -25.57 -1.43
C ASP A 665 38.08 -26.49 -1.62
N PHE A 666 38.25 -27.81 -1.49
CA PHE A 666 37.14 -28.75 -1.49
C PHE A 666 36.19 -28.49 -0.31
N VAL A 667 36.68 -28.46 0.93
CA VAL A 667 35.83 -28.21 2.10
C VAL A 667 35.14 -26.84 2.02
N GLU A 668 35.89 -25.76 1.79
CA GLU A 668 35.36 -24.39 1.75
C GLU A 668 34.37 -24.15 0.59
N ARG A 669 34.43 -24.89 -0.53
CA ARG A 669 33.55 -24.67 -1.69
C ARG A 669 32.48 -25.75 -1.84
N TYR A 670 32.83 -27.03 -1.69
CA TYR A 670 31.89 -28.15 -1.76
C TYR A 670 30.99 -28.18 -0.53
N HIS A 671 31.54 -28.07 0.69
CA HIS A 671 30.68 -27.95 1.87
C HIS A 671 29.96 -26.60 1.92
N PHE A 672 30.44 -25.48 1.37
CA PHE A 672 29.60 -24.26 1.26
C PHE A 672 28.32 -24.50 0.45
N VAL A 673 28.40 -25.20 -0.69
CA VAL A 673 27.20 -25.50 -1.50
C VAL A 673 26.31 -26.54 -0.83
N LYS A 674 26.88 -27.54 -0.13
CA LYS A 674 26.12 -28.53 0.67
C LYS A 674 25.53 -27.93 1.96
N TRP A 675 26.20 -26.95 2.55
CA TRP A 675 25.72 -26.16 3.68
C TRP A 675 24.61 -25.18 3.29
N GLN A 676 24.42 -24.88 2.00
CA GLN A 676 23.24 -24.12 1.56
C GLN A 676 21.93 -24.95 1.65
N GLU A 677 22.03 -26.27 1.86
CA GLU A 677 20.91 -27.15 2.26
C GLU A 677 20.78 -27.29 3.79
N MET A 678 21.76 -26.81 4.56
CA MET A 678 21.63 -26.57 5.99
C MET A 678 21.24 -25.10 6.24
N PRO A 679 20.62 -24.77 7.37
CA PRO A 679 20.47 -23.36 7.73
C PRO A 679 21.83 -22.78 8.15
N GLU A 680 22.25 -21.67 7.54
CA GLU A 680 23.10 -20.68 8.23
C GLU A 680 22.51 -20.41 9.62
N THR A 681 23.36 -20.10 10.61
CA THR A 681 22.99 -20.11 12.03
C THR A 681 21.70 -19.33 12.23
N PHE A 682 20.70 -19.89 12.93
CA PHE A 682 19.33 -19.35 12.91
C PHE A 682 19.22 -17.86 13.29
N GLN A 683 20.17 -17.39 14.12
CA GLN A 683 20.34 -16.01 14.51
C GLN A 683 20.84 -15.09 13.36
N GLU A 684 21.69 -15.60 12.46
CA GLU A 684 22.20 -14.89 11.27
C GLU A 684 21.06 -14.62 10.28
N LYS A 685 20.27 -15.64 9.90
CA LYS A 685 19.08 -15.46 9.03
C LYS A 685 18.01 -14.50 9.57
N LEU A 686 17.99 -14.26 10.88
CA LEU A 686 17.10 -13.29 11.53
C LEU A 686 17.72 -11.88 11.67
N THR A 687 19.04 -11.74 11.51
CA THR A 687 19.78 -10.48 11.63
C THR A 687 20.32 -9.95 10.29
N GLU A 688 20.31 -10.77 9.24
CA GLU A 688 20.60 -10.36 7.86
C GLU A 688 19.69 -9.22 7.38
N LYS A 689 20.26 -8.01 7.36
CA LYS A 689 19.64 -6.83 6.75
C LYS A 689 19.75 -6.93 5.22
N LYS A 690 18.79 -7.63 4.62
CA LYS A 690 18.70 -7.80 3.16
C LYS A 690 18.83 -6.48 2.40
N THR A 691 19.70 -6.48 1.40
CA THR A 691 20.07 -5.39 0.50
C THR A 691 18.88 -5.03 -0.40
N ILE A 692 18.15 -3.96 -0.06
CA ILE A 692 16.81 -3.67 -0.57
C ILE A 692 16.63 -2.18 -0.85
N VAL A 693 16.15 -1.82 -2.05
CA VAL A 693 15.89 -0.41 -2.45
C VAL A 693 14.98 0.31 -1.45
N SER A 694 13.85 -0.27 -1.05
CA SER A 694 12.88 0.37 -0.14
C SER A 694 13.38 0.57 1.31
N ARG A 695 14.56 0.03 1.66
CA ARG A 695 15.17 0.12 2.99
C ARG A 695 16.51 0.85 3.00
N ASN A 696 17.18 0.92 1.87
CA ASN A 696 18.54 1.44 1.74
C ASN A 696 18.61 2.78 0.97
N MET A 697 17.51 3.22 0.33
CA MET A 697 17.40 4.57 -0.20
C MET A 697 17.52 5.58 0.95
N THR A 698 18.46 6.52 0.87
CA THR A 698 18.70 7.54 1.89
C THR A 698 17.64 8.63 1.84
N VAL A 699 17.19 9.11 3.01
CA VAL A 699 16.21 10.21 3.08
C VAL A 699 16.72 11.47 2.39
N GLN A 700 18.04 11.73 2.44
CA GLN A 700 18.68 12.86 1.76
C GLN A 700 18.56 12.75 0.23
N ASP A 701 18.88 11.59 -0.36
CA ASP A 701 18.74 11.38 -1.81
C ASP A 701 17.28 11.53 -2.27
N ILE A 702 16.32 11.14 -1.42
CA ILE A 702 14.90 11.33 -1.68
C ILE A 702 14.52 12.82 -1.64
N THR A 703 14.96 13.59 -0.64
CA THR A 703 14.70 15.05 -0.61
C THR A 703 15.39 15.76 -1.77
N ASP A 704 16.66 15.46 -2.03
CA ASP A 704 17.46 16.06 -3.11
C ASP A 704 16.94 15.71 -4.51
N PHE A 705 16.14 14.64 -4.65
CA PHE A 705 15.40 14.31 -5.87
C PHE A 705 14.15 15.18 -6.02
N TRP A 706 13.29 15.24 -4.99
CA TRP A 706 12.02 15.96 -5.07
C TRP A 706 12.20 17.49 -5.04
N ASP A 707 13.16 18.01 -4.27
CA ASP A 707 13.45 19.45 -4.22
C ASP A 707 13.96 20.00 -5.56
N ARG A 708 14.57 19.16 -6.42
CA ARG A 708 14.94 19.58 -7.78
C ARG A 708 13.74 19.97 -8.63
N TYR A 709 12.55 19.40 -8.42
CA TYR A 709 11.34 19.84 -9.13
C TYR A 709 10.97 21.29 -8.76
N ASN A 710 11.19 21.68 -7.49
CA ASN A 710 11.01 23.05 -7.03
C ASN A 710 12.11 23.98 -7.61
N GLU A 711 13.36 23.51 -7.66
CA GLU A 711 14.50 24.31 -8.12
C GLU A 711 14.54 24.61 -9.64
N ILE A 712 13.71 23.96 -10.46
CA ILE A 712 13.66 24.17 -11.93
C ILE A 712 13.20 25.59 -12.28
N PHE A 713 12.30 26.17 -11.49
CA PHE A 713 11.85 27.55 -11.66
C PHE A 713 12.50 28.43 -10.58
N PRO A 714 13.60 29.16 -10.90
CA PRO A 714 14.19 30.07 -9.93
C PRO A 714 13.17 31.19 -9.65
N GLY A 715 13.00 31.60 -8.39
CA GLY A 715 11.97 32.59 -8.00
C GLY A 715 12.03 33.97 -8.67
N LYS A 716 13.06 34.25 -9.48
CA LYS A 716 13.07 35.36 -10.46
C LYS A 716 12.02 35.19 -11.58
N LYS A 717 11.69 33.95 -11.98
CA LYS A 717 10.59 33.63 -12.91
C LYS A 717 9.24 33.82 -12.24
N GLU A 718 9.08 33.38 -10.99
CA GLU A 718 7.85 33.60 -10.22
C GLU A 718 7.56 35.10 -10.06
N GLN A 719 8.55 35.89 -9.66
CA GLN A 719 8.46 37.36 -9.58
C GLN A 719 8.15 38.02 -10.94
N LEU A 720 8.60 37.43 -12.06
CA LEU A 720 8.27 37.88 -13.41
C LEU A 720 6.80 37.57 -13.74
N TRP A 721 6.31 36.37 -13.42
CA TRP A 721 4.91 35.96 -13.62
C TRP A 721 3.97 36.82 -12.76
N ASP A 722 4.28 37.04 -11.48
CA ASP A 722 3.50 37.92 -10.58
C ASP A 722 3.46 39.37 -11.08
N GLY A 723 4.63 39.92 -11.45
CA GLY A 723 4.73 41.28 -12.00
C GLY A 723 3.94 41.42 -13.32
N LEU A 724 3.95 40.38 -14.16
CA LEU A 724 3.20 40.33 -15.40
C LEU A 724 1.68 40.18 -15.15
N LEU A 725 1.25 39.39 -14.17
CA LEU A 725 -0.16 39.27 -13.76
C LEU A 725 -0.70 40.60 -13.22
N ILE A 726 0.05 41.28 -12.34
CA ILE A 726 -0.29 42.61 -11.82
C ILE A 726 -0.35 43.64 -12.96
N GLY A 727 0.56 43.56 -13.93
CA GLY A 727 0.57 44.41 -15.12
C GLY A 727 -0.64 44.17 -16.03
N LEU A 728 -0.96 42.91 -16.31
CA LEU A 728 -2.11 42.52 -17.14
C LEU A 728 -3.44 42.92 -16.50
N ASN A 729 -3.61 42.73 -15.19
CA ASN A 729 -4.83 43.14 -14.48
C ASN A 729 -5.03 44.66 -14.57
N LYS A 730 -3.99 45.46 -14.35
CA LYS A 730 -4.06 46.93 -14.53
C LYS A 730 -4.36 47.33 -15.97
N TYR A 731 -3.73 46.66 -16.95
CA TYR A 731 -4.00 46.90 -18.36
C TYR A 731 -5.43 46.50 -18.78
N HIS A 732 -5.99 45.46 -18.18
CA HIS A 732 -7.37 45.02 -18.41
C HIS A 732 -8.38 46.05 -17.94
N GLU A 733 -8.21 46.67 -16.76
CA GLU A 733 -9.08 47.77 -16.32
C GLU A 733 -8.96 48.99 -17.25
N ILE A 734 -7.76 49.38 -17.67
CA ILE A 734 -7.55 50.44 -18.67
C ILE A 734 -8.25 50.11 -20.00
N LEU A 735 -8.29 48.83 -20.40
CA LEU A 735 -9.03 48.39 -21.58
C LEU A 735 -10.56 48.48 -21.40
N LYS A 736 -11.10 48.23 -20.19
CA LYS A 736 -12.53 48.46 -19.88
C LYS A 736 -12.87 49.94 -19.89
N GLU A 737 -12.07 50.79 -19.24
CA GLU A 737 -12.24 52.25 -19.26
C GLU A 737 -12.23 52.77 -20.71
N ARG A 738 -11.24 52.34 -21.51
CA ARG A 738 -11.16 52.70 -22.93
C ARG A 738 -12.34 52.16 -23.75
N HIS A 739 -12.92 51.02 -23.38
CA HIS A 739 -14.14 50.50 -24.02
C HIS A 739 -15.36 51.37 -23.71
N ASN A 740 -15.55 51.73 -22.43
CA ASN A 740 -16.63 52.61 -21.98
C ASN A 740 -16.53 53.99 -22.64
N LEU A 741 -15.34 54.60 -22.65
CA LEU A 741 -15.08 55.86 -23.36
C LEU A 741 -15.31 55.74 -24.88
N ASN A 742 -15.10 54.56 -25.48
CA ASN A 742 -15.40 54.34 -26.91
C ASN A 742 -16.92 54.28 -27.17
N ILE A 743 -17.70 53.70 -26.26
CA ILE A 743 -19.17 53.73 -26.30
C ILE A 743 -19.67 55.17 -26.13
N GLU A 744 -19.14 55.91 -25.16
CA GLU A 744 -19.49 57.31 -24.91
C GLU A 744 -19.15 58.19 -26.13
N VAL A 745 -17.94 58.10 -26.68
CA VAL A 745 -17.53 58.83 -27.89
C VAL A 745 -18.38 58.44 -29.11
N LYS A 746 -18.89 57.21 -29.21
CA LYS A 746 -19.88 56.83 -30.24
C LYS A 746 -21.22 57.54 -30.00
N SER A 747 -21.73 57.52 -28.77
CA SER A 747 -22.99 58.20 -28.38
C SER A 747 -22.93 59.71 -28.65
N LEU A 748 -21.86 60.37 -28.21
CA LEU A 748 -21.60 61.79 -28.45
C LEU A 748 -21.45 62.11 -29.95
N ARG A 749 -20.90 61.19 -30.76
CA ARG A 749 -20.84 61.33 -32.22
C ARG A 749 -22.22 61.21 -32.88
N THR A 750 -23.07 60.28 -32.44
CA THR A 750 -24.46 60.20 -32.94
C THR A 750 -25.27 61.43 -32.55
N GLN A 751 -25.19 61.88 -31.29
CA GLN A 751 -25.83 63.11 -30.84
C GLN A 751 -25.34 64.35 -31.61
N ASN A 752 -24.02 64.46 -31.87
CA ASN A 752 -23.48 65.55 -32.70
C ASN A 752 -23.95 65.47 -34.17
N ALA A 753 -24.15 64.28 -34.73
CA ALA A 753 -24.69 64.11 -36.07
C ALA A 753 -26.17 64.54 -36.14
N GLU A 754 -26.96 64.21 -35.12
CA GLU A 754 -28.36 64.63 -34.99
C GLU A 754 -28.49 66.14 -34.76
N LEU A 755 -27.69 66.73 -33.87
CA LEU A 755 -27.65 68.19 -33.66
C LEU A 755 -27.22 68.93 -34.93
N ARG A 756 -26.24 68.41 -35.69
CA ARG A 756 -25.87 68.98 -37.01
C ARG A 756 -26.98 68.83 -38.05
N ARG A 757 -27.75 67.75 -38.01
CA ARG A 757 -28.95 67.57 -38.85
C ARG A 757 -30.03 68.58 -38.47
N LEU A 758 -30.37 68.71 -37.18
CA LEU A 758 -31.36 69.65 -36.67
C LEU A 758 -31.00 71.10 -36.98
N LEU A 759 -29.76 71.52 -36.72
CA LEU A 759 -29.28 72.87 -37.02
C LEU A 759 -29.32 73.17 -38.53
N LYS A 760 -29.08 72.16 -39.38
CA LYS A 760 -29.28 72.28 -40.84
C LYS A 760 -30.76 72.42 -41.22
N THR A 761 -31.67 71.73 -40.55
CA THR A 761 -33.12 71.93 -40.72
C THR A 761 -33.51 73.36 -40.33
N TYR A 762 -33.07 73.85 -39.16
CA TYR A 762 -33.39 75.19 -38.68
C TYR A 762 -32.81 76.32 -39.55
N THR A 763 -31.61 76.14 -40.13
CA THR A 763 -31.08 77.14 -41.09
C THR A 763 -31.90 77.17 -42.39
N ILE A 764 -32.35 76.03 -42.90
CA ILE A 764 -33.28 75.98 -44.05
C ILE A 764 -34.64 76.60 -43.68
N GLN A 765 -35.10 76.45 -42.43
CA GLN A 765 -36.35 77.05 -41.96
C GLN A 765 -36.25 78.59 -41.85
N CYS A 766 -35.13 79.13 -41.35
CA CYS A 766 -34.82 80.56 -41.35
C CYS A 766 -34.57 81.17 -42.75
N GLU A 767 -34.38 80.36 -43.79
CA GLU A 767 -34.38 80.84 -45.18
C GLU A 767 -35.80 80.90 -45.78
N CYS A 768 -36.80 80.31 -45.13
CA CYS A 768 -38.21 80.35 -45.55
C CYS A 768 -39.02 81.44 -44.83
N ASP A 769 -38.80 81.65 -43.53
CA ASP A 769 -39.46 82.71 -42.74
C ASP A 769 -38.59 83.97 -42.67
N GLY A 770 -39.06 85.06 -43.27
CA GLY A 770 -38.23 86.25 -43.55
C GLY A 770 -38.11 87.28 -42.42
N LEU A 771 -37.00 88.03 -42.47
CA LEU A 771 -36.71 89.29 -41.76
C LEU A 771 -36.67 89.24 -40.21
N LEU A 772 -35.46 89.14 -39.64
CA LEU A 772 -34.77 90.29 -39.00
C LEU A 772 -33.33 90.00 -38.52
N GLN A 773 -32.52 91.07 -38.54
CA GLN A 773 -31.22 91.33 -37.88
C GLN A 773 -30.19 90.21 -37.58
N ASN A 774 -29.05 90.35 -38.29
CA ASN A 774 -27.66 90.16 -37.85
C ASN A 774 -27.39 89.70 -36.40
N ASP A 775 -26.81 88.51 -36.23
CA ASP A 775 -26.05 88.17 -35.00
C ASP A 775 -24.85 87.23 -35.26
N ALA A 776 -23.97 87.64 -36.19
CA ALA A 776 -22.81 86.85 -36.65
C ALA A 776 -21.45 87.58 -36.47
N ARG A 777 -21.37 88.57 -35.58
CA ARG A 777 -20.16 89.40 -35.36
C ARG A 777 -19.82 89.67 -33.88
N SER A 778 -19.82 88.60 -33.09
CA SER A 778 -19.02 88.47 -31.86
C SER A 778 -18.77 86.96 -31.67
N ILE A 779 -17.63 86.43 -31.25
CA ILE A 779 -16.45 87.01 -30.58
C ILE A 779 -15.16 86.52 -31.30
N ARG A 780 -14.13 87.36 -31.39
CA ARG A 780 -12.74 86.96 -31.75
C ARG A 780 -11.72 87.89 -31.08
N GLU A 781 -11.51 87.73 -29.78
CA GLU A 781 -10.41 88.35 -29.04
C GLU A 781 -10.17 87.61 -27.71
N ALA A 782 -8.99 87.82 -27.11
CA ALA A 782 -8.46 87.17 -25.90
C ALA A 782 -8.12 85.66 -25.98
N THR A 783 -6.82 85.40 -26.21
CA THR A 783 -5.99 84.28 -25.73
C THR A 783 -6.58 82.86 -25.67
#